data_AF-A0A1Q3TPB6-F1
#
_entry.id   AF-A0A1Q3TPB6-F1
#
_cell.length_a   1.000
_cell.length_b   1.000
_cell.length_c   1.000
_cell.angle_alpha   90.00
_cell.angle_beta   90.00
_cell.angle_gamma   90.00
#
_symmetry.space_group_name_H-M   'P 1'
#
loop_
_entity.id
_entity.type
_entity.pdbx_description
1 polymer ?
#
loop_
_entity_poly.entity_id
_entity_poly.type
_entity_poly.pdbx_seq_one_letter_code
_entity_poly.pdbx_strand_id
1 'polypeptide(L)'
;MAKQEIAVNNRLITPSLDPVDKQKKSILYRAGFGLGRWARRETYLWGRAFNSPAPYTLLFGVLLLFTLAWQVPFSYTLDSANELKLDQPFLHNFNVDESTPDHLLFRWSKGEGTVDFPGVGKHAYRYEITAANAYMPNSPYVLYANETKIAEGIFEPGIKTYSFDIPADAVAGRNGNLRLTLHVAGVIPAQVNPASKDDRELGFPFFSARVTPIGDNPVVPPFTQLGWLVGATMLAYFIFARAGFAPWKAAGAAAVLALVPVGVVASPGARPWLTIFSQEIAFACGWALIFVVLADIPMQRVWRIGWERRWVLSIFSMTLALHLAGLLHPQTGTYVNKIVDIGFHLNRYATLWDRGLWWDKITSGEWGNRPTYYPELTYLLIGPFNALIPDRRLLLLAWMTTFEASRSLLAFYLVKKVTGQSRAGVLAAFFMAVLPVSTLSLAWGQVANLMGEWFIMAALCLVAVKWDNLRRPWTFALLTLALFGSFMVHPGEVVVSGVVFLAIGVVLWLRRESRKQAGVMLVAFGLAVVLAVGSYHWMTIRDMVPQALDSLSNKISGKPDPNIKPGEKTYRFYVGGSVGDSRLGMVKNQGVNTISELITGGLKGFWKEAQVYYNVIPVLLLPWGMWLLWYASRKPKIVPAEETDPKEEANRAARRRLFWIGLVWAIVTVLFALVGLLLNLYVRYSLFLLPFVAITAGLFLNWLWGHLTRLGRGWAGALLVVSLGAWLTVGTLTLFMDRIIYWGH
;
A
#
# COMPACT_ATOMS: atom_id res chain seq x y z
N MET A 1 -51.17 -0.95 -61.42
CA MET A 1 -51.83 0.32 -61.05
C MET A 1 -52.70 0.18 -59.79
N ALA A 2 -52.13 -0.27 -58.67
CA ALA A 2 -52.75 -0.16 -57.33
C ALA A 2 -51.71 -0.59 -56.29
N LYS A 3 -50.91 0.36 -55.77
CA LYS A 3 -50.11 0.30 -54.52
C LYS A 3 -49.14 1.49 -54.41
N GLN A 4 -49.62 2.72 -54.64
CA GLN A 4 -48.79 3.92 -54.50
C GLN A 4 -49.50 5.09 -53.80
N GLU A 5 -50.41 4.79 -52.87
CA GLU A 5 -51.24 5.85 -52.28
C GLU A 5 -51.67 5.56 -50.83
N ILE A 6 -50.73 5.14 -49.97
CA ILE A 6 -50.91 5.20 -48.51
C ILE A 6 -49.57 5.55 -47.85
N ALA A 7 -49.06 6.75 -48.10
CA ALA A 7 -47.87 7.26 -47.40
C ALA A 7 -47.89 8.78 -47.17
N VAL A 8 -49.07 9.41 -47.24
CA VAL A 8 -49.22 10.87 -47.05
C VAL A 8 -50.44 11.12 -46.16
N ASN A 9 -50.30 10.99 -44.83
CA ASN A 9 -51.09 11.78 -43.85
C ASN A 9 -50.84 11.48 -42.35
N ASN A 10 -49.62 11.08 -41.94
CA ASN A 10 -49.26 11.04 -40.51
C ASN A 10 -48.21 12.10 -40.14
N ARG A 11 -48.39 13.35 -40.59
CA ARG A 11 -47.76 14.52 -39.94
C ARG A 11 -48.59 14.92 -38.72
N LEU A 12 -48.59 14.08 -37.70
CA LEU A 12 -48.95 14.50 -36.35
C LEU A 12 -47.93 15.56 -35.94
N ILE A 13 -48.46 16.73 -35.58
CA ILE A 13 -47.73 17.88 -35.03
C ILE A 13 -47.07 17.40 -33.74
N THR A 14 -45.84 16.87 -33.82
CA THR A 14 -44.98 16.76 -32.64
C THR A 14 -44.57 18.18 -32.30
N PRO A 15 -44.94 18.73 -31.12
CA PRO A 15 -44.48 20.05 -30.72
C PRO A 15 -42.97 20.08 -30.85
N SER A 16 -42.43 21.12 -31.51
CA SER A 16 -41.00 21.29 -31.70
C SER A 16 -40.36 21.49 -30.34
N LEU A 17 -40.02 20.39 -29.67
CA LEU A 17 -39.17 20.44 -28.49
C LEU A 17 -37.89 21.15 -28.90
N ASP A 18 -37.60 22.24 -28.20
CA ASP A 18 -36.41 23.06 -28.34
C ASP A 18 -35.18 22.13 -28.50
N PRO A 19 -34.29 22.36 -29.49
CA PRO A 19 -33.06 21.57 -29.67
C PRO A 19 -32.26 21.36 -28.37
N VAL A 20 -32.33 22.31 -27.42
CA VAL A 20 -31.72 22.19 -26.09
C VAL A 20 -32.34 21.06 -25.26
N ASP A 21 -33.66 20.88 -25.34
CA ASP A 21 -34.40 19.83 -24.64
C ASP A 21 -34.15 18.44 -25.23
N LYS A 22 -33.97 18.34 -26.56
CA LYS A 22 -33.53 17.08 -27.20
C LYS A 22 -32.14 16.67 -26.73
N GLN A 23 -31.21 17.61 -26.61
CA GLN A 23 -29.85 17.31 -26.15
C GLN A 23 -29.83 16.91 -24.67
N LYS A 24 -30.55 17.64 -23.80
CA LYS A 24 -30.69 17.29 -22.37
C LYS A 24 -31.36 15.94 -22.15
N LYS A 25 -32.48 15.67 -22.84
CA LYS A 25 -33.13 14.35 -22.79
C LYS A 25 -32.20 13.24 -23.28
N SER A 26 -31.40 13.47 -24.33
CA SER A 26 -30.45 12.45 -24.83
C SER A 26 -29.34 12.10 -23.83
N ILE A 27 -28.87 13.06 -23.02
CA ILE A 27 -27.81 12.82 -22.02
C ILE A 27 -28.37 12.01 -20.84
N LEU A 28 -29.52 12.41 -20.31
CA LEU A 28 -30.19 11.68 -19.23
C LEU A 28 -30.60 10.26 -19.68
N TYR A 29 -31.10 10.10 -20.91
CA TYR A 29 -31.45 8.79 -21.47
C TYR A 29 -30.20 7.91 -21.64
N ARG A 30 -29.08 8.47 -22.13
CA ARG A 30 -27.81 7.73 -22.26
C ARG A 30 -27.21 7.34 -20.91
N ALA A 31 -27.36 8.19 -19.89
CA ALA A 31 -26.90 7.91 -18.52
C ALA A 31 -27.75 6.80 -17.87
N GLY A 32 -29.08 6.92 -17.89
CA GLY A 32 -30.00 5.91 -17.36
C GLY A 32 -29.87 4.55 -18.07
N PHE A 33 -29.77 4.55 -19.39
CA PHE A 33 -29.52 3.33 -20.17
C PHE A 33 -28.11 2.74 -19.92
N GLY A 34 -27.16 3.56 -19.47
CA GLY A 34 -25.84 3.12 -19.03
C GLY A 34 -25.88 2.38 -17.70
N LEU A 35 -26.65 2.87 -16.73
CA LEU A 35 -26.80 2.25 -15.41
C LEU A 35 -27.57 0.93 -15.51
N GLY A 36 -28.69 0.89 -16.23
CA GLY A 36 -29.49 -0.33 -16.39
C GLY A 36 -28.73 -1.46 -17.09
N ARG A 37 -27.94 -1.14 -18.13
CA ARG A 37 -27.06 -2.13 -18.77
C ARG A 37 -25.94 -2.62 -17.86
N TRP A 38 -25.37 -1.72 -17.06
CA TRP A 38 -24.36 -2.10 -16.06
C TRP A 38 -24.96 -3.01 -15.00
N ALA A 39 -26.12 -2.67 -14.43
CA ALA A 39 -26.82 -3.49 -13.44
C ALA A 39 -27.15 -4.88 -13.99
N ARG A 40 -27.74 -5.00 -15.19
CA ARG A 40 -28.01 -6.31 -15.84
C ARG A 40 -26.73 -7.12 -16.04
N ARG A 41 -25.62 -6.46 -16.41
CA ARG A 41 -24.33 -7.12 -16.55
C ARG A 41 -23.81 -7.63 -15.21
N GLU A 42 -23.89 -6.83 -14.15
CA GLU A 42 -23.50 -7.25 -12.81
C GLU A 42 -24.36 -8.44 -12.36
N THR A 43 -25.69 -8.35 -12.49
CA THR A 43 -26.60 -9.47 -12.19
C THR A 43 -26.23 -10.73 -12.95
N TYR A 44 -25.90 -10.63 -14.25
CA TYR A 44 -25.45 -11.78 -15.04
C TYR A 44 -24.11 -12.35 -14.55
N LEU A 45 -23.13 -11.49 -14.24
CA LEU A 45 -21.82 -11.93 -13.74
C LEU A 45 -21.94 -12.63 -12.38
N TRP A 46 -22.70 -12.05 -11.46
CA TRP A 46 -22.97 -12.64 -10.15
C TRP A 46 -23.80 -13.92 -10.28
N GLY A 47 -24.87 -13.90 -11.07
CA GLY A 47 -25.70 -15.09 -11.34
C GLY A 47 -24.87 -16.23 -11.92
N ARG A 48 -23.95 -15.95 -12.86
CA ARG A 48 -23.01 -16.97 -13.38
C ARG A 48 -22.06 -17.49 -12.30
N ALA A 49 -21.57 -16.63 -11.42
CA ALA A 49 -20.67 -17.02 -10.35
C ALA A 49 -21.37 -17.91 -9.31
N PHE A 50 -22.62 -17.60 -8.94
CA PHE A 50 -23.42 -18.35 -7.98
C PHE A 50 -24.06 -19.62 -8.56
N ASN A 51 -24.53 -19.61 -9.81
CA ASN A 51 -25.17 -20.79 -10.43
C ASN A 51 -24.18 -21.89 -10.82
N SER A 52 -22.88 -21.64 -10.69
CA SER A 52 -21.83 -22.65 -10.94
C SER A 52 -21.66 -23.53 -9.70
N PRO A 53 -21.33 -24.84 -9.85
CA PRO A 53 -20.93 -25.69 -8.71
C PRO A 53 -19.57 -25.31 -8.10
N ALA A 54 -18.74 -24.57 -8.83
CA ALA A 54 -17.39 -24.16 -8.42
C ALA A 54 -17.29 -23.46 -7.03
N PRO A 55 -18.07 -22.41 -6.70
CA PRO A 55 -18.02 -21.76 -5.38
C PRO A 55 -18.38 -22.70 -4.23
N TYR A 56 -19.34 -23.61 -4.43
CA TYR A 56 -19.75 -24.57 -3.39
C TYR A 56 -18.70 -25.65 -3.17
N THR A 57 -18.07 -26.11 -4.27
CA THR A 57 -16.93 -27.03 -4.21
C THR A 57 -15.74 -26.38 -3.52
N LEU A 58 -15.45 -25.12 -3.85
CA LEU A 58 -14.42 -24.33 -3.18
C LEU A 58 -14.74 -24.20 -1.70
N LEU A 59 -15.95 -23.74 -1.34
CA LEU A 59 -16.42 -23.56 0.03
C LEU A 59 -16.24 -24.84 0.86
N PHE A 60 -16.74 -25.98 0.36
CA PHE A 60 -16.59 -27.26 1.02
C PHE A 60 -15.11 -27.67 1.16
N GLY A 61 -14.34 -27.54 0.07
CA GLY A 61 -12.92 -27.89 0.06
C GLY A 61 -12.10 -27.05 1.04
N VAL A 62 -12.32 -25.74 1.10
CA VAL A 62 -11.57 -24.85 2.01
C VAL A 62 -12.03 -25.03 3.46
N LEU A 63 -13.32 -25.26 3.70
CA LEU A 63 -13.83 -25.60 5.03
C LEU A 63 -13.16 -26.88 5.54
N LEU A 64 -13.08 -27.91 4.71
CA LEU A 64 -12.40 -29.16 5.03
C LEU A 64 -10.90 -28.94 5.26
N LEU A 65 -10.20 -28.25 4.35
CA LEU A 65 -8.77 -28.00 4.46
C LEU A 65 -8.41 -27.22 5.73
N PHE A 66 -9.16 -26.16 6.05
CA PHE A 66 -8.94 -25.43 7.29
C PHE A 66 -9.23 -26.32 8.51
N THR A 67 -10.36 -27.03 8.53
CA THR A 67 -10.69 -27.94 9.65
C THR A 67 -9.59 -28.99 9.88
N LEU A 68 -9.04 -29.55 8.80
CA LEU A 68 -7.89 -30.48 8.86
C LEU A 68 -6.61 -29.79 9.32
N ALA A 69 -6.33 -28.56 8.88
CA ALA A 69 -5.18 -27.78 9.33
C ALA A 69 -5.22 -27.51 10.84
N TRP A 70 -6.41 -27.34 11.42
CA TRP A 70 -6.58 -27.19 12.88
C TRP A 70 -6.23 -28.45 13.67
N GLN A 71 -6.25 -29.62 13.04
CA GLN A 71 -5.86 -30.89 13.68
C GLN A 71 -4.35 -31.03 13.86
N VAL A 72 -3.53 -30.19 13.20
CA VAL A 72 -2.09 -30.20 13.48
C VAL A 72 -1.86 -29.71 14.91
N PRO A 73 -1.09 -30.43 15.75
CA PRO A 73 -0.85 -30.07 17.13
C PRO A 73 -0.32 -28.64 17.28
N PHE A 74 -1.00 -27.87 18.13
CA PHE A 74 -0.68 -26.47 18.36
C PHE A 74 0.33 -26.32 19.50
N SER A 75 1.53 -25.82 19.23
CA SER A 75 2.44 -25.37 20.29
C SER A 75 2.82 -23.94 20.01
N TYR A 76 2.65 -23.05 20.98
CA TYR A 76 3.10 -21.67 20.87
C TYR A 76 3.75 -21.21 22.16
N THR A 77 4.91 -20.60 22.02
CA THR A 77 5.65 -19.97 23.10
C THR A 77 5.65 -18.48 22.87
N LEU A 78 5.09 -17.77 23.83
CA LEU A 78 5.15 -16.33 23.96
C LEU A 78 6.31 -16.01 24.90
N ASP A 79 7.29 -15.26 24.41
CA ASP A 79 8.46 -14.89 25.17
C ASP A 79 8.51 -13.37 25.32
N SER A 80 8.52 -12.86 26.55
CA SER A 80 8.74 -11.42 26.78
C SER A 80 10.17 -11.01 26.44
N ALA A 81 11.09 -11.98 26.34
CA ALA A 81 12.47 -11.77 25.94
C ALA A 81 12.71 -11.70 24.44
N ASN A 82 11.65 -11.66 23.65
CA ASN A 82 11.81 -11.34 22.24
C ASN A 82 12.03 -9.83 22.08
N GLU A 83 13.26 -9.42 21.76
CA GLU A 83 13.57 -8.05 21.34
C GLU A 83 12.55 -7.57 20.29
N LEU A 84 12.08 -8.42 19.38
CA LEU A 84 11.16 -7.98 18.33
C LEU A 84 9.76 -7.57 18.84
N LYS A 85 9.46 -7.70 20.14
CA LYS A 85 8.18 -7.35 20.80
C LYS A 85 6.97 -7.96 20.10
N LEU A 86 7.15 -9.16 19.54
CA LEU A 86 6.14 -9.89 18.78
C LEU A 86 4.99 -10.38 19.68
N ASP A 87 5.21 -10.34 20.99
CA ASP A 87 4.31 -10.76 22.05
C ASP A 87 3.23 -9.72 22.38
N GLN A 88 3.45 -8.44 22.07
CA GLN A 88 2.55 -7.34 22.47
C GLN A 88 1.07 -7.53 22.08
N PRO A 89 0.71 -8.03 20.89
CA PRO A 89 -0.69 -8.24 20.54
C PRO A 89 -1.39 -9.30 21.39
N PHE A 90 -0.64 -10.11 22.12
CA PHE A 90 -1.13 -11.20 22.95
C PHE A 90 -1.08 -10.86 24.45
N LEU A 91 -0.47 -9.74 24.85
CA LEU A 91 -0.31 -9.34 26.25
C LEU A 91 -1.15 -8.10 26.55
N HIS A 92 -1.98 -8.19 27.59
CA HIS A 92 -2.77 -7.07 28.09
C HIS A 92 -2.52 -6.86 29.58
N ASN A 93 -2.54 -5.60 30.02
CA ASN A 93 -2.27 -5.18 31.39
C ASN A 93 -0.85 -5.51 31.89
N PHE A 94 0.13 -5.37 31.00
CA PHE A 94 1.54 -5.41 31.33
C PHE A 94 2.16 -4.02 31.20
N ASN A 95 3.13 -3.74 32.05
CA ASN A 95 4.01 -2.59 31.94
C ASN A 95 5.04 -2.80 30.82
N VAL A 96 5.87 -1.78 30.58
CA VAL A 96 6.99 -1.86 29.64
C VAL A 96 8.00 -2.94 30.05
N ASP A 97 8.79 -3.39 29.09
CA ASP A 97 9.89 -4.35 29.25
C ASP A 97 10.97 -3.85 30.21
N GLU A 98 11.43 -4.77 31.07
CA GLU A 98 12.54 -4.61 32.00
C GLU A 98 13.52 -5.78 31.84
N SER A 99 14.74 -5.62 32.33
CA SER A 99 15.77 -6.66 32.33
C SER A 99 16.26 -6.97 33.73
N THR A 100 16.44 -8.25 34.05
CA THR A 100 17.15 -8.67 35.26
C THR A 100 18.65 -8.32 35.15
N PRO A 101 19.43 -8.41 36.24
CA PRO A 101 20.89 -8.25 36.18
C PRO A 101 21.58 -9.20 35.19
N ASP A 102 20.98 -10.37 34.95
CA ASP A 102 21.46 -11.38 33.99
C ASP A 102 20.91 -11.16 32.56
N HIS A 103 20.35 -9.98 32.29
CA HIS A 103 19.78 -9.59 31.00
C HIS A 103 18.57 -10.43 30.54
N LEU A 104 17.87 -11.11 31.46
CA LEU A 104 16.60 -11.74 31.14
C LEU A 104 15.51 -10.66 31.07
N LEU A 105 14.87 -10.56 29.91
CA LEU A 105 13.80 -9.61 29.68
C LEU A 105 12.47 -10.12 30.22
N PHE A 106 11.75 -9.25 30.91
CA PHE A 106 10.46 -9.54 31.53
C PHE A 106 9.54 -8.33 31.48
N ARG A 107 8.24 -8.52 31.76
CA ARG A 107 7.29 -7.41 31.96
C ARG A 107 6.54 -7.61 33.27
N TRP A 108 6.45 -6.57 34.09
CA TRP A 108 5.52 -6.59 35.21
C TRP A 108 4.09 -6.57 34.71
N SER A 109 3.27 -7.51 35.17
CA SER A 109 1.82 -7.33 35.11
C SER A 109 1.42 -6.14 36.00
N LYS A 110 0.20 -5.64 35.81
CA LYS A 110 -0.50 -4.84 36.83
C LYS A 110 -1.13 -5.79 37.86
N GLY A 111 -2.14 -5.36 38.62
CA GLY A 111 -2.95 -6.27 39.47
C GLY A 111 -3.67 -7.38 38.69
N GLU A 112 -3.71 -7.28 37.37
CA GLU A 112 -4.07 -8.38 36.48
C GLU A 112 -3.12 -8.42 35.29
N GLY A 113 -2.79 -9.63 34.84
CA GLY A 113 -2.06 -9.87 33.59
C GLY A 113 -2.86 -10.83 32.71
N THR A 114 -3.06 -10.47 31.45
CA THR A 114 -3.83 -11.30 30.51
C THR A 114 -3.00 -11.69 29.30
N VAL A 115 -2.99 -12.99 29.00
CA VAL A 115 -2.33 -13.58 27.82
C VAL A 115 -3.39 -14.17 26.89
N ASP A 116 -3.49 -13.66 25.66
CA ASP A 116 -4.46 -14.08 24.65
C ASP A 116 -3.80 -15.00 23.61
N PHE A 117 -4.37 -16.20 23.43
CA PHE A 117 -4.04 -17.14 22.36
C PHE A 117 -5.26 -17.27 21.43
N PRO A 118 -5.37 -16.38 20.41
CA PRO A 118 -6.49 -16.41 19.51
C PRO A 118 -6.43 -17.65 18.61
N GLY A 119 -7.59 -18.23 18.36
CA GLY A 119 -7.74 -19.23 17.31
C GLY A 119 -7.23 -20.63 17.65
N VAL A 120 -6.92 -20.95 18.92
CA VAL A 120 -6.32 -22.24 19.29
C VAL A 120 -7.23 -23.43 18.95
N GLY A 121 -8.54 -23.28 19.13
CA GLY A 121 -9.56 -24.31 18.97
C GLY A 121 -9.95 -24.97 20.29
N LYS A 122 -11.16 -25.55 20.36
CA LYS A 122 -11.63 -26.26 21.56
C LYS A 122 -10.86 -27.57 21.69
N HIS A 123 -10.01 -27.66 22.72
CA HIS A 123 -9.23 -28.83 23.09
C HIS A 123 -8.70 -28.63 24.53
N ALA A 124 -8.20 -29.68 25.18
CA ALA A 124 -7.54 -29.55 26.48
C ALA A 124 -6.09 -29.06 26.25
N TYR A 125 -5.60 -28.14 27.07
CA TYR A 125 -4.25 -27.58 26.89
C TYR A 125 -3.47 -27.56 28.19
N ARG A 126 -2.17 -27.74 28.11
CA ARG A 126 -1.23 -27.42 29.17
C ARG A 126 -0.72 -26.00 28.95
N TYR A 127 -0.94 -25.17 29.96
CA TYR A 127 -0.41 -23.83 30.05
C TYR A 127 0.78 -23.80 31.00
N GLU A 128 1.94 -23.40 30.49
CA GLU A 128 3.15 -23.20 31.28
C GLU A 128 3.48 -21.71 31.31
N ILE A 129 3.59 -21.11 32.48
CA ILE A 129 3.97 -19.70 32.65
C ILE A 129 5.25 -19.62 33.47
N THR A 130 6.26 -18.94 32.92
CA THR A 130 7.46 -18.58 33.66
C THR A 130 7.28 -17.19 34.24
N ALA A 131 7.23 -17.14 35.56
CA ALA A 131 7.03 -15.92 36.34
C ALA A 131 7.93 -15.95 37.58
N ALA A 132 8.22 -14.79 38.16
CA ALA A 132 8.84 -14.73 39.48
C ALA A 132 7.83 -14.30 40.55
N ASN A 133 8.28 -14.24 41.80
CA ASN A 133 7.47 -13.78 42.91
C ASN A 133 6.90 -12.39 42.63
N ALA A 134 5.65 -12.16 43.05
CA ALA A 134 5.04 -10.85 42.97
C ALA A 134 5.83 -9.83 43.81
N TYR A 135 5.58 -8.54 43.59
CA TYR A 135 6.27 -7.48 44.34
C TYR A 135 6.18 -7.68 45.87
N MET A 136 5.04 -8.19 46.36
CA MET A 136 4.88 -8.64 47.75
C MET A 136 5.13 -10.15 47.86
N PRO A 137 6.01 -10.60 48.78
CA PRO A 137 6.19 -12.02 49.06
C PRO A 137 4.86 -12.70 49.42
N ASN A 138 4.68 -13.94 48.98
CA ASN A 138 3.49 -14.75 49.26
C ASN A 138 2.18 -14.16 48.72
N SER A 139 2.23 -13.37 47.66
CA SER A 139 1.01 -12.87 47.03
C SER A 139 0.18 -14.02 46.45
N PRO A 140 -1.09 -14.16 46.85
CA PRO A 140 -1.96 -15.15 46.25
C PRO A 140 -2.25 -14.78 44.80
N TYR A 141 -2.38 -15.80 43.94
CA TYR A 141 -2.83 -15.66 42.58
C TYR A 141 -4.10 -16.47 42.33
N VAL A 142 -4.91 -16.00 41.38
CA VAL A 142 -6.02 -16.79 40.81
C VAL A 142 -5.89 -16.77 39.29
N LEU A 143 -5.81 -17.96 38.69
CA LEU A 143 -5.75 -18.15 37.24
C LEU A 143 -7.13 -18.48 36.70
N TYR A 144 -7.56 -17.71 35.71
CA TYR A 144 -8.74 -17.98 34.90
C TYR A 144 -8.34 -18.32 33.47
N ALA A 145 -8.99 -19.33 32.89
CA ALA A 145 -9.04 -19.52 31.45
C ALA A 145 -10.41 -19.07 30.98
N ASN A 146 -10.43 -17.99 30.19
CA ASN A 146 -11.60 -17.22 29.84
C ASN A 146 -12.34 -16.76 31.11
N GLU A 147 -13.47 -17.39 31.43
CA GLU A 147 -14.31 -17.07 32.59
C GLU A 147 -14.32 -18.19 33.63
N THR A 148 -13.54 -19.26 33.40
CA THR A 148 -13.46 -20.43 34.29
C THR A 148 -12.22 -20.34 35.18
N LYS A 149 -12.41 -20.40 36.50
CA LYS A 149 -11.30 -20.52 37.47
C LYS A 149 -10.61 -21.86 37.28
N ILE A 150 -9.30 -21.83 37.06
CA ILE A 150 -8.48 -23.01 36.81
C ILE A 150 -7.68 -23.40 38.04
N ALA A 151 -7.03 -22.41 38.64
CA ALA A 151 -6.16 -22.63 39.79
C ALA A 151 -6.13 -21.39 40.68
N GLU A 152 -5.77 -21.62 41.94
CA GLU A 152 -5.36 -20.57 42.87
C GLU A 152 -4.16 -21.07 43.67
N GLY A 153 -3.30 -20.16 44.10
CA GLY A 153 -2.09 -20.53 44.81
C GLY A 153 -1.31 -19.30 45.24
N ILE A 154 -0.04 -19.51 45.57
CA ILE A 154 0.90 -18.46 45.97
C ILE A 154 2.15 -18.60 45.11
N PHE A 155 2.73 -17.49 44.68
CA PHE A 155 4.01 -17.54 43.96
C PHE A 155 5.16 -17.97 44.89
N GLU A 156 5.94 -18.95 44.43
CA GLU A 156 7.17 -19.35 45.08
C GLU A 156 8.28 -18.31 44.88
N PRO A 157 9.25 -18.20 45.81
CA PRO A 157 10.44 -17.39 45.61
C PRO A 157 11.26 -17.82 44.38
N GLY A 158 11.78 -16.82 43.65
CA GLY A 158 12.61 -17.01 42.45
C GLY A 158 11.80 -17.07 41.15
N ILE A 159 12.51 -17.22 40.02
CA ILE A 159 11.89 -17.42 38.70
C ILE A 159 11.50 -18.89 38.60
N LYS A 160 10.21 -19.18 38.41
CA LYS A 160 9.64 -20.53 38.36
C LYS A 160 8.70 -20.67 37.18
N THR A 161 8.61 -21.89 36.64
CA THR A 161 7.61 -22.25 35.67
C THR A 161 6.45 -22.96 36.36
N TYR A 162 5.26 -22.38 36.27
CA TYR A 162 4.03 -22.95 36.79
C TYR A 162 3.28 -23.63 35.64
N SER A 163 2.76 -24.83 35.87
CA SER A 163 2.06 -25.63 34.86
C SER A 163 0.61 -25.88 35.28
N PHE A 164 -0.31 -25.62 34.37
CA PHE A 164 -1.75 -25.72 34.60
C PHE A 164 -2.41 -26.48 33.45
N ASP A 165 -3.23 -27.47 33.77
CA ASP A 165 -4.03 -28.18 32.78
C ASP A 165 -5.39 -27.46 32.62
N ILE A 166 -5.63 -26.97 31.40
CA ILE A 166 -6.83 -26.23 30.99
C ILE A 166 -7.82 -27.21 30.34
N PRO A 167 -9.01 -27.42 30.92
CA PRO A 167 -10.01 -28.32 30.34
C PRO A 167 -10.59 -27.73 29.05
N ALA A 168 -10.98 -28.61 28.12
CA ALA A 168 -11.52 -28.19 26.82
C ALA A 168 -12.76 -27.29 26.92
N ASP A 169 -13.59 -27.46 27.94
CA ASP A 169 -14.79 -26.66 28.13
C ASP A 169 -14.49 -25.22 28.57
N ALA A 170 -13.38 -24.99 29.28
CA ALA A 170 -12.94 -23.62 29.61
C ALA A 170 -12.58 -22.82 28.34
N VAL A 171 -12.15 -23.51 27.27
CA VAL A 171 -11.83 -22.90 25.96
C VAL A 171 -13.09 -22.70 25.09
N ALA A 172 -14.12 -23.51 25.30
CA ALA A 172 -15.35 -23.50 24.50
C ALA A 172 -16.13 -22.18 24.63
N GLY A 173 -16.13 -21.57 25.82
CA GLY A 173 -16.91 -20.36 26.12
C GLY A 173 -16.58 -19.14 25.24
N ARG A 174 -15.42 -19.11 24.58
CA ARG A 174 -15.01 -18.04 23.66
C ARG A 174 -14.75 -18.51 22.23
N ASN A 175 -15.58 -19.43 21.76
CA ASN A 175 -15.51 -19.96 20.40
C ASN A 175 -14.12 -20.51 20.04
N GLY A 176 -13.38 -21.11 20.99
CA GLY A 176 -12.06 -21.67 20.71
C GLY A 176 -10.90 -20.67 20.76
N ASN A 177 -11.10 -19.46 21.28
CA ASN A 177 -10.02 -18.58 21.74
C ASN A 177 -9.69 -18.91 23.20
N LEU A 178 -8.41 -18.87 23.57
CA LEU A 178 -7.95 -19.05 24.94
C LEU A 178 -7.40 -17.74 25.47
N ARG A 179 -8.13 -17.09 26.38
CA ARG A 179 -7.65 -15.99 27.20
C ARG A 179 -7.23 -16.53 28.55
N LEU A 180 -6.03 -16.22 29.01
CA LEU A 180 -5.56 -16.61 30.34
C LEU A 180 -5.33 -15.35 31.17
N THR A 181 -6.09 -15.19 32.23
CA THR A 181 -6.01 -14.02 33.11
C THR A 181 -5.54 -14.45 34.48
N LEU A 182 -4.42 -13.87 34.93
CA LEU A 182 -3.86 -14.11 36.24
C LEU A 182 -4.07 -12.85 37.10
N HIS A 183 -4.86 -12.99 38.16
CA HIS A 183 -5.09 -11.94 39.13
C HIS A 183 -4.14 -12.06 40.30
N VAL A 184 -3.50 -10.96 40.67
CA VAL A 184 -2.57 -10.84 41.80
C VAL A 184 -2.83 -9.48 42.44
N ALA A 185 -2.70 -9.35 43.77
CA ALA A 185 -2.81 -8.03 44.39
C ALA A 185 -1.73 -7.09 43.79
N GLY A 186 -2.16 -6.12 42.99
CA GLY A 186 -1.29 -5.09 42.43
C GLY A 186 -0.80 -4.17 43.54
N VAL A 187 0.47 -3.80 43.48
CA VAL A 187 1.09 -2.93 44.49
C VAL A 187 1.78 -1.77 43.80
N ILE A 188 1.60 -0.57 44.33
CA ILE A 188 2.34 0.62 43.90
C ILE A 188 3.52 0.79 44.85
N PRO A 189 4.78 0.50 44.43
CA PRO A 189 5.94 0.50 45.32
C PRO A 189 6.11 1.78 46.14
N ALA A 190 5.88 2.95 45.53
CA ALA A 190 5.98 4.24 46.21
C ALA A 190 4.98 4.43 47.36
N GLN A 191 3.86 3.68 47.37
CA GLN A 191 2.87 3.74 48.45
C GLN A 191 3.23 2.85 49.64
N VAL A 192 3.94 1.75 49.41
CA VAL A 192 4.28 0.76 50.46
C VAL A 192 5.69 0.96 50.99
N ASN A 193 6.57 1.52 50.18
CA ASN A 193 7.93 1.88 50.55
C ASN A 193 8.20 3.34 50.16
N PRO A 194 8.20 4.29 51.12
CA PRO A 194 8.45 5.70 50.85
C PRO A 194 9.81 6.00 50.20
N ALA A 195 10.77 5.06 50.25
CA ALA A 195 12.05 5.20 49.57
C ALA A 195 11.98 4.85 48.07
N SER A 196 10.97 4.11 47.63
CA SER A 196 10.74 3.81 46.21
C SER A 196 10.10 5.01 45.52
N LYS A 197 10.55 5.30 44.30
CA LYS A 197 9.95 6.31 43.42
C LYS A 197 9.08 5.71 42.32
N ASP A 198 8.93 4.39 42.29
CA ASP A 198 8.14 3.70 41.27
C ASP A 198 6.64 3.82 41.61
N ASP A 199 5.93 4.58 40.77
CA ASP A 199 4.50 4.88 40.89
C ASP A 199 3.63 3.93 40.05
N ARG A 200 4.25 2.98 39.34
CA ARG A 200 3.53 1.97 38.54
C ARG A 200 2.89 0.95 39.45
N GLU A 201 1.73 0.46 39.05
CA GLU A 201 1.14 -0.73 39.65
C GLU A 201 1.88 -1.99 39.16
N LEU A 202 2.48 -2.73 40.08
CA LEU A 202 3.24 -3.94 39.84
C LEU A 202 2.55 -5.15 40.47
N GLY A 203 2.23 -6.15 39.67
CA GLY A 203 1.78 -7.47 40.12
C GLY A 203 2.94 -8.46 40.17
N PHE A 204 3.01 -9.31 39.14
CA PHE A 204 4.07 -10.32 39.00
C PHE A 204 4.93 -10.07 37.75
N PRO A 205 6.23 -10.43 37.77
CA PRO A 205 7.06 -10.35 36.59
C PRO A 205 6.81 -11.57 35.68
N PHE A 206 6.42 -11.30 34.43
CA PHE A 206 6.16 -12.29 33.38
C PHE A 206 7.38 -12.41 32.45
N PHE A 207 7.86 -13.65 32.26
CA PHE A 207 9.00 -13.96 31.38
C PHE A 207 8.55 -14.70 30.11
N SER A 208 7.73 -15.74 30.26
CA SER A 208 7.25 -16.49 29.10
C SER A 208 5.97 -17.23 29.43
N ALA A 209 5.25 -17.58 28.38
CA ALA A 209 4.08 -18.43 28.41
C ALA A 209 4.15 -19.45 27.28
N ARG A 210 3.77 -20.68 27.54
CA ARG A 210 3.67 -21.74 26.53
C ARG A 210 2.32 -22.43 26.64
N VAL A 211 1.70 -22.68 25.50
CA VAL A 211 0.48 -23.48 25.41
C VAL A 211 0.75 -24.69 24.51
N THR A 212 0.38 -25.87 24.98
CA THR A 212 0.50 -27.16 24.26
C THR A 212 -0.77 -28.00 24.45
N PRO A 213 -1.22 -28.80 23.47
CA PRO A 213 -2.40 -29.66 23.62
C PRO A 213 -2.14 -30.81 24.60
N ILE A 214 -3.20 -31.31 25.24
CA ILE A 214 -3.18 -32.50 26.08
C ILE A 214 -4.04 -33.59 25.44
N GLY A 215 -3.40 -34.71 25.08
CA GLY A 215 -4.04 -35.88 24.49
C GLY A 215 -4.26 -35.77 22.97
N ASP A 216 -4.88 -36.80 22.40
CA ASP A 216 -5.04 -36.96 20.93
C ASP A 216 -6.46 -36.66 20.44
N ASN A 217 -7.29 -36.03 21.27
CA ASN A 217 -8.66 -35.68 20.89
C ASN A 217 -8.68 -34.68 19.72
N PRO A 218 -9.59 -34.84 18.74
CA PRO A 218 -9.73 -33.87 17.66
C PRO A 218 -9.96 -32.44 18.17
N VAL A 219 -9.35 -31.47 17.52
CA VAL A 219 -9.50 -30.05 17.85
C VAL A 219 -10.72 -29.51 17.12
N VAL A 220 -11.68 -28.90 17.82
CA VAL A 220 -12.78 -28.20 17.14
C VAL A 220 -12.31 -26.79 16.76
N PRO A 221 -12.25 -26.44 15.46
CA PRO A 221 -11.78 -25.13 15.03
C PRO A 221 -12.73 -24.02 15.52
N PRO A 222 -12.21 -22.84 15.85
CA PRO A 222 -13.01 -21.65 16.16
C PRO A 222 -13.90 -21.27 14.99
N PHE A 223 -15.23 -21.41 15.13
CA PHE A 223 -16.15 -21.15 14.02
C PHE A 223 -16.07 -19.71 13.48
N THR A 224 -15.77 -18.74 14.35
CA THR A 224 -15.57 -17.34 13.96
C THR A 224 -14.34 -17.18 13.05
N GLN A 225 -13.20 -17.75 13.45
CA GLN A 225 -11.95 -17.70 12.67
C GLN A 225 -12.10 -18.46 11.35
N LEU A 226 -12.72 -19.64 11.40
CA LEU A 226 -13.04 -20.43 10.22
C LEU A 226 -13.94 -19.65 9.26
N GLY A 227 -14.97 -18.99 9.79
CA GLY A 227 -15.87 -18.13 9.03
C GLY A 227 -15.15 -16.97 8.34
N TRP A 228 -14.22 -16.30 9.03
CA TRP A 228 -13.44 -15.21 8.43
C TRP A 228 -12.49 -15.68 7.33
N LEU A 229 -11.75 -16.78 7.55
CA LEU A 229 -10.81 -17.31 6.55
C LEU A 229 -11.52 -17.88 5.32
N VAL A 230 -12.62 -18.60 5.54
CA VAL A 230 -13.50 -19.09 4.46
C VAL A 230 -14.13 -17.90 3.74
N GLY A 231 -14.64 -16.91 4.47
CA GLY A 231 -15.21 -15.69 3.93
C GLY A 231 -14.22 -14.91 3.05
N ALA A 232 -12.99 -14.69 3.53
CA ALA A 232 -11.91 -14.07 2.76
C ALA A 232 -11.61 -14.85 1.47
N THR A 233 -11.58 -16.19 1.54
CA THR A 233 -11.37 -17.04 0.37
C THR A 233 -12.51 -16.93 -0.65
N MET A 234 -13.76 -16.88 -0.17
CA MET A 234 -14.93 -16.68 -1.03
C MET A 234 -14.95 -15.28 -1.65
N LEU A 235 -14.54 -14.25 -0.91
CA LEU A 235 -14.37 -12.90 -1.44
C LEU A 235 -13.28 -12.87 -2.53
N ALA A 236 -12.17 -13.59 -2.36
CA ALA A 236 -11.15 -13.76 -3.39
C ALA A 236 -11.70 -14.46 -4.64
N TYR A 237 -12.50 -15.53 -4.47
CA TYR A 237 -13.22 -16.16 -5.58
C TYR A 237 -14.07 -15.15 -6.35
N PHE A 238 -14.85 -14.34 -5.64
CA PHE A 238 -15.70 -13.32 -6.24
C PHE A 238 -14.90 -12.24 -6.95
N ILE A 239 -13.75 -11.82 -6.41
CA ILE A 239 -12.82 -10.91 -7.10
C ILE A 239 -12.37 -11.51 -8.44
N PHE A 240 -11.91 -12.77 -8.46
CA PHE A 240 -11.45 -13.41 -9.71
C PHE A 240 -12.59 -13.65 -10.71
N ALA A 241 -13.75 -14.12 -10.24
CA ALA A 241 -14.94 -14.26 -11.09
C ALA A 241 -15.31 -12.91 -11.70
N ARG A 242 -15.31 -11.84 -10.90
CA ARG A 242 -15.62 -10.48 -11.32
C ARG A 242 -14.56 -9.89 -12.27
N ALA A 243 -13.30 -10.23 -12.08
CA ALA A 243 -12.20 -9.93 -12.99
C ALA A 243 -12.36 -10.61 -14.37
N GLY A 244 -13.20 -11.66 -14.47
CA GLY A 244 -13.57 -12.31 -15.72
C GLY A 244 -12.96 -13.69 -15.92
N PHE A 245 -12.47 -14.33 -14.85
CA PHE A 245 -12.12 -15.75 -14.90
C PHE A 245 -13.39 -16.60 -14.99
N ALA A 246 -13.29 -17.76 -15.65
CA ALA A 246 -14.36 -18.76 -15.59
C ALA A 246 -14.50 -19.27 -14.14
N PRO A 247 -15.71 -19.64 -13.68
CA PRO A 247 -15.94 -20.01 -12.28
C PRO A 247 -14.92 -21.02 -11.72
N TRP A 248 -14.63 -22.11 -12.43
CA TRP A 248 -13.62 -23.09 -11.99
C TRP A 248 -12.19 -22.52 -11.91
N LYS A 249 -11.81 -21.60 -12.80
CA LYS A 249 -10.49 -20.94 -12.76
C LYS A 249 -10.42 -19.93 -11.61
N ALA A 250 -11.51 -19.22 -11.34
CA ALA A 250 -11.62 -18.33 -10.19
C ALA A 250 -11.52 -19.12 -8.88
N ALA A 251 -12.21 -20.27 -8.81
CA ALA A 251 -12.13 -21.18 -7.66
C ALA A 251 -10.71 -21.73 -7.48
N GLY A 252 -10.05 -22.19 -8.55
CA GLY A 252 -8.66 -22.63 -8.49
C GLY A 252 -7.71 -21.53 -8.01
N ALA A 253 -7.85 -20.30 -8.51
CA ALA A 253 -7.04 -19.17 -8.07
C ALA A 253 -7.27 -18.82 -6.59
N ALA A 254 -8.53 -18.80 -6.14
CA ALA A 254 -8.87 -18.58 -4.73
C ALA A 254 -8.36 -19.73 -3.82
N ALA A 255 -8.45 -20.98 -4.27
CA ALA A 255 -7.92 -22.14 -3.55
C ALA A 255 -6.40 -22.04 -3.37
N VAL A 256 -5.66 -21.66 -4.42
CA VAL A 256 -4.20 -21.45 -4.34
C VAL A 256 -3.86 -20.38 -3.31
N LEU A 257 -4.61 -19.27 -3.26
CA LEU A 257 -4.41 -18.25 -2.24
C LEU A 257 -4.73 -18.77 -0.83
N ALA A 258 -5.75 -19.62 -0.68
CA ALA A 258 -6.12 -20.22 0.60
C ALA A 258 -5.08 -21.22 1.13
N LEU A 259 -4.23 -21.79 0.27
CA LEU A 259 -3.16 -22.69 0.72
C LEU A 259 -2.15 -22.00 1.65
N VAL A 260 -1.94 -20.68 1.51
CA VAL A 260 -1.06 -19.91 2.38
C VAL A 260 -1.59 -19.88 3.83
N PRO A 261 -2.80 -19.35 4.11
CA PRO A 261 -3.35 -19.38 5.47
C PRO A 261 -3.58 -20.81 5.98
N VAL A 262 -3.93 -21.79 5.12
CA VAL A 262 -3.99 -23.21 5.52
C VAL A 262 -2.63 -23.68 6.05
N GLY A 263 -1.54 -23.40 5.33
CA GLY A 263 -0.19 -23.72 5.77
C GLY A 263 0.21 -23.03 7.07
N VAL A 264 -0.20 -21.77 7.27
CA VAL A 264 0.04 -21.02 8.52
C VAL A 264 -0.74 -21.61 9.69
N VAL A 265 -2.02 -21.98 9.51
CA VAL A 265 -2.84 -22.64 10.55
C VAL A 265 -2.29 -24.02 10.92
N ALA A 266 -1.80 -24.75 9.92
CA ALA A 266 -1.17 -26.06 10.06
C ALA A 266 0.25 -25.99 10.65
N SER A 267 0.84 -24.79 10.79
CA SER A 267 2.18 -24.64 11.36
C SER A 267 2.10 -24.56 12.90
N PRO A 268 2.83 -25.43 13.63
CA PRO A 268 2.91 -25.39 15.10
C PRO A 268 3.54 -24.07 15.56
N GLY A 269 2.70 -23.07 15.85
CA GLY A 269 3.12 -21.78 16.39
C GLY A 269 2.87 -20.57 15.49
N ALA A 270 2.54 -20.77 14.21
CA ALA A 270 2.15 -19.64 13.35
C ALA A 270 0.64 -19.37 13.37
N ARG A 271 -0.18 -20.30 13.89
CA ARG A 271 -1.65 -20.15 13.94
C ARG A 271 -2.12 -18.84 14.61
N PRO A 272 -1.64 -18.43 15.81
CA PRO A 272 -2.11 -17.22 16.48
C PRO A 272 -1.82 -15.95 15.69
N TRP A 273 -0.77 -15.97 14.87
CA TRP A 273 -0.39 -14.86 14.02
C TRP A 273 -1.40 -14.57 12.93
N LEU A 274 -2.08 -15.61 12.41
CA LEU A 274 -3.14 -15.43 11.44
C LEU A 274 -4.48 -15.11 12.10
N THR A 275 -4.82 -15.83 13.17
CA THR A 275 -6.15 -15.78 13.78
C THR A 275 -6.39 -14.52 14.59
N ILE A 276 -5.34 -13.81 15.01
CA ILE A 276 -5.49 -12.49 15.63
C ILE A 276 -6.06 -11.43 14.67
N PHE A 277 -5.96 -11.64 13.35
CA PHE A 277 -6.36 -10.63 12.36
C PHE A 277 -7.14 -11.19 11.14
N SER A 278 -7.74 -12.37 11.28
CA SER A 278 -8.47 -13.01 10.17
C SER A 278 -9.66 -12.17 9.69
N GLN A 279 -10.29 -11.42 10.59
CA GLN A 279 -11.38 -10.49 10.28
C GLN A 279 -10.90 -9.36 9.36
N GLU A 280 -9.72 -8.82 9.63
CA GLU A 280 -9.08 -7.74 8.88
C GLU A 280 -8.69 -8.22 7.48
N ILE A 281 -8.27 -9.47 7.32
CA ILE A 281 -8.07 -10.10 6.00
C ILE A 281 -9.39 -10.13 5.22
N ALA A 282 -10.47 -10.59 5.85
CA ALA A 282 -11.79 -10.62 5.21
C ALA A 282 -12.27 -9.19 4.84
N PHE A 283 -12.07 -8.21 5.72
CA PHE A 283 -12.33 -6.80 5.43
C PHE A 283 -11.52 -6.31 4.22
N ALA A 284 -10.21 -6.59 4.17
CA ALA A 284 -9.36 -6.19 3.07
C ALA A 284 -9.80 -6.80 1.72
N CYS A 285 -10.21 -8.08 1.71
CA CYS A 285 -10.80 -8.71 0.54
C CYS A 285 -12.15 -8.08 0.15
N GLY A 286 -13.00 -7.74 1.13
CA GLY A 286 -14.26 -7.05 0.89
C GLY A 286 -14.06 -5.66 0.27
N TRP A 287 -13.10 -4.91 0.81
CA TRP A 287 -12.69 -3.60 0.28
C TRP A 287 -12.18 -3.73 -1.16
N ALA A 288 -11.29 -4.70 -1.42
CA ALA A 288 -10.80 -4.96 -2.76
C ALA A 288 -11.91 -5.36 -3.75
N LEU A 289 -12.95 -6.06 -3.30
CA LEU A 289 -14.10 -6.41 -4.12
C LEU A 289 -14.95 -5.19 -4.48
N ILE A 290 -15.17 -4.26 -3.56
CA ILE A 290 -15.88 -3.00 -3.88
C ILE A 290 -15.12 -2.26 -4.99
N PHE A 291 -13.80 -2.11 -4.82
CA PHE A 291 -12.99 -1.37 -5.78
C PHE A 291 -12.77 -2.09 -7.10
N VAL A 292 -12.80 -3.43 -7.16
CA VAL A 292 -12.74 -4.15 -8.45
C VAL A 292 -13.98 -3.86 -9.31
N VAL A 293 -15.14 -3.72 -8.67
CA VAL A 293 -16.39 -3.34 -9.35
C VAL A 293 -16.29 -1.90 -9.87
N LEU A 294 -15.80 -0.97 -9.04
CA LEU A 294 -15.65 0.44 -9.43
C LEU A 294 -14.59 0.65 -10.53
N ALA A 295 -13.42 0.01 -10.40
CA ALA A 295 -12.32 0.12 -11.36
C ALA A 295 -12.68 -0.41 -12.75
N ASP A 296 -13.60 -1.36 -12.82
CA ASP A 296 -14.01 -1.96 -14.07
C ASP A 296 -14.94 -1.06 -14.90
N ILE A 297 -15.63 -0.09 -14.28
CA ILE A 297 -16.48 0.89 -14.98
C ILE A 297 -15.67 1.72 -16.01
N PRO A 298 -14.61 2.46 -15.62
CA PRO A 298 -13.81 3.22 -16.58
C PRO A 298 -13.05 2.31 -17.55
N MET A 299 -12.60 1.14 -17.09
CA MET A 299 -11.92 0.13 -17.91
C MET A 299 -12.74 -0.32 -19.12
N GLN A 300 -14.02 -0.61 -18.92
CA GLN A 300 -14.90 -1.02 -20.02
C GLN A 300 -15.29 0.15 -20.93
N ARG A 301 -15.67 1.28 -20.32
CA ARG A 301 -16.22 2.42 -21.07
C ARG A 301 -15.15 3.18 -21.84
N VAL A 302 -13.97 3.35 -21.24
CA VAL A 302 -12.91 4.21 -21.76
C VAL A 302 -11.77 3.39 -22.33
N TRP A 303 -11.38 2.28 -21.69
CA TRP A 303 -10.12 1.62 -22.04
C TRP A 303 -10.27 0.55 -23.12
N ARG A 304 -11.47 -0.03 -23.31
CA ARG A 304 -11.76 -1.06 -24.33
C ARG A 304 -10.78 -2.24 -24.23
N ILE A 305 -10.77 -2.88 -23.07
CA ILE A 305 -9.89 -4.00 -22.73
C ILE A 305 -10.50 -5.35 -23.07
N GLY A 306 -9.67 -6.30 -23.50
CA GLY A 306 -10.05 -7.67 -23.83
C GLY A 306 -9.67 -8.67 -22.74
N TRP A 307 -8.90 -9.69 -23.12
CA TRP A 307 -8.47 -10.77 -22.21
C TRP A 307 -7.64 -10.28 -21.02
N GLU A 308 -6.93 -9.17 -21.21
CA GLU A 308 -6.03 -8.56 -20.23
C GLU A 308 -6.77 -8.00 -19.01
N ARG A 309 -8.07 -7.69 -19.16
CA ARG A 309 -8.94 -7.22 -18.07
C ARG A 309 -8.81 -8.09 -16.82
N ARG A 310 -8.84 -9.41 -17.00
CA ARG A 310 -8.82 -10.37 -15.90
C ARG A 310 -7.55 -10.28 -15.07
N TRP A 311 -6.41 -10.08 -15.73
CA TRP A 311 -5.11 -10.01 -15.08
C TRP A 311 -4.93 -8.68 -14.38
N VAL A 312 -5.26 -7.56 -15.04
CA VAL A 312 -5.09 -6.22 -14.47
C VAL A 312 -5.99 -6.01 -13.25
N LEU A 313 -7.25 -6.43 -13.33
CA LEU A 313 -8.17 -6.35 -12.18
C LEU A 313 -7.72 -7.27 -11.03
N SER A 314 -7.18 -8.44 -11.34
CA SER A 314 -6.65 -9.34 -10.29
C SER A 314 -5.40 -8.77 -9.62
N ILE A 315 -4.46 -8.23 -10.40
CA ILE A 315 -3.26 -7.57 -9.88
C ILE A 315 -3.69 -6.42 -8.95
N PHE A 316 -4.55 -5.53 -9.42
CA PHE A 316 -5.06 -4.42 -8.64
C PHE A 316 -5.71 -4.88 -7.32
N SER A 317 -6.67 -5.80 -7.38
CA SER A 317 -7.41 -6.23 -6.19
C SER A 317 -6.58 -7.05 -5.21
N MET A 318 -5.69 -7.91 -5.69
CA MET A 318 -4.81 -8.67 -4.80
C MET A 318 -3.77 -7.78 -4.15
N THR A 319 -3.23 -6.80 -4.87
CA THR A 319 -2.33 -5.79 -4.29
C THR A 319 -3.04 -5.00 -3.20
N LEU A 320 -4.27 -4.53 -3.48
CA LEU A 320 -5.09 -3.81 -2.50
C LEU A 320 -5.37 -4.66 -1.26
N ALA A 321 -5.82 -5.91 -1.44
CA ALA A 321 -6.15 -6.81 -0.33
C ALA A 321 -4.92 -7.15 0.51
N LEU A 322 -3.80 -7.54 -0.12
CA LEU A 322 -2.57 -7.94 0.59
C LEU A 322 -1.93 -6.77 1.34
N HIS A 323 -1.83 -5.60 0.69
CA HIS A 323 -1.28 -4.42 1.33
C HIS A 323 -2.15 -3.96 2.51
N LEU A 324 -3.47 -3.92 2.34
CA LEU A 324 -4.37 -3.52 3.42
C LEU A 324 -4.37 -4.53 4.56
N ALA A 325 -4.45 -5.84 4.27
CA ALA A 325 -4.38 -6.87 5.31
C ALA A 325 -3.08 -6.79 6.12
N GLY A 326 -1.93 -6.54 5.47
CA GLY A 326 -0.68 -6.35 6.19
C GLY A 326 -0.63 -5.10 7.05
N LEU A 327 -1.16 -3.96 6.58
CA LEU A 327 -1.25 -2.74 7.40
C LEU A 327 -2.25 -2.83 8.55
N LEU A 328 -3.17 -3.80 8.50
CA LEU A 328 -4.12 -4.08 9.56
C LEU A 328 -3.64 -5.15 10.52
N HIS A 329 -2.51 -5.79 10.24
CA HIS A 329 -1.94 -6.76 11.16
C HIS A 329 -1.63 -6.07 12.52
N PRO A 330 -1.98 -6.67 13.67
CA PRO A 330 -1.88 -6.02 14.98
C PRO A 330 -0.48 -5.52 15.35
N GLN A 331 0.56 -6.18 14.84
CA GLN A 331 1.95 -5.78 15.06
C GLN A 331 2.38 -4.51 14.33
N THR A 332 1.49 -3.96 13.53
CA THR A 332 1.69 -2.83 12.62
C THR A 332 0.83 -1.65 13.06
N GLY A 333 -0.35 -1.98 13.59
CA GLY A 333 -1.43 -1.07 13.91
C GLY A 333 -1.46 -0.63 15.37
N THR A 334 -1.66 -1.59 16.26
CA THR A 334 -2.38 -1.33 17.51
C THR A 334 -1.46 -1.01 18.68
N TYR A 335 -0.25 -1.57 18.71
CA TYR A 335 0.61 -1.53 19.89
C TYR A 335 1.86 -0.67 19.73
N VAL A 336 2.23 -0.38 18.48
CA VAL A 336 3.44 0.37 18.17
C VAL A 336 3.08 1.28 17.01
N ASN A 337 3.22 2.60 17.18
CA ASN A 337 3.08 3.60 16.11
C ASN A 337 4.20 3.39 15.05
N LYS A 338 4.26 2.21 14.42
CA LYS A 338 5.29 1.74 13.47
C LYS A 338 5.04 2.22 12.06
N ILE A 339 3.81 2.59 11.75
CA ILE A 339 3.55 3.31 10.51
C ILE A 339 3.93 4.76 10.75
N VAL A 340 5.15 5.12 10.37
CA VAL A 340 5.88 6.33 10.81
C VAL A 340 5.00 7.58 10.80
N ASP A 341 4.34 7.84 9.67
CA ASP A 341 3.59 9.09 9.46
C ASP A 341 2.08 8.95 9.72
N ILE A 342 1.56 7.79 10.14
CA ILE A 342 0.09 7.61 10.29
C ILE A 342 -0.49 8.49 11.42
N GLY A 343 0.24 8.64 12.52
CA GLY A 343 -0.17 9.51 13.64
C GLY A 343 -0.22 10.97 13.22
N PHE A 344 0.73 11.40 12.39
CA PHE A 344 0.71 12.72 11.77
C PHE A 344 -0.55 12.92 10.91
N HIS A 345 -0.88 11.97 10.03
CA HIS A 345 -2.06 12.05 9.17
C HIS A 345 -3.39 11.99 9.95
N LEU A 346 -3.46 11.23 11.05
CA LEU A 346 -4.60 11.21 11.96
C LEU A 346 -4.84 12.58 12.61
N ASN A 347 -3.77 13.21 13.09
CA ASN A 347 -3.84 14.55 13.66
C ASN A 347 -4.27 15.59 12.62
N ARG A 348 -3.74 15.52 11.40
CA ARG A 348 -4.19 16.42 10.31
C ARG A 348 -5.65 16.22 9.95
N TYR A 349 -6.09 14.98 9.84
CA TYR A 349 -7.51 14.66 9.62
C TYR A 349 -8.39 15.28 10.74
N ALA A 350 -8.02 15.10 12.00
CA ALA A 350 -8.75 15.66 13.15
C ALA A 350 -8.73 17.19 13.16
N THR A 351 -7.59 17.82 12.86
CA THR A 351 -7.46 19.28 12.73
C THR A 351 -8.44 19.83 11.69
N LEU A 352 -8.56 19.18 10.53
CA LEU A 352 -9.49 19.60 9.49
C LEU A 352 -10.96 19.34 9.88
N TRP A 353 -11.31 18.09 10.21
CA TRP A 353 -12.71 17.66 10.32
C TRP A 353 -13.32 17.87 11.70
N ASP A 354 -12.53 17.86 12.78
CA ASP A 354 -13.05 18.09 14.14
C ASP A 354 -12.91 19.54 14.57
N ARG A 355 -11.79 20.17 14.21
CA ARG A 355 -11.48 21.54 14.64
C ARG A 355 -11.83 22.58 13.58
N GLY A 356 -12.14 22.17 12.35
CA GLY A 356 -12.46 23.09 11.26
C GLY A 356 -11.28 23.98 10.84
N LEU A 357 -10.04 23.52 11.03
CA LEU A 357 -8.83 24.30 10.75
C LEU A 357 -8.24 23.88 9.39
N TRP A 358 -8.36 24.76 8.40
CA TRP A 358 -7.97 24.50 7.00
C TRP A 358 -6.53 24.94 6.67
N TRP A 359 -5.94 25.81 7.50
CA TRP A 359 -4.61 26.40 7.29
C TRP A 359 -3.76 26.27 8.55
N ASP A 360 -3.52 25.03 8.96
CA ASP A 360 -2.69 24.77 10.14
C ASP A 360 -1.22 24.54 9.75
N LYS A 361 -0.31 25.12 10.54
CA LYS A 361 1.14 24.98 10.34
C LYS A 361 1.65 23.72 11.03
N ILE A 362 2.59 23.04 10.40
CA ILE A 362 3.32 21.91 10.97
C ILE A 362 4.79 22.27 11.11
N THR A 363 5.45 21.71 12.11
CA THR A 363 6.91 21.70 12.16
C THR A 363 7.39 20.45 11.43
N SER A 364 8.12 20.62 10.34
CA SER A 364 8.56 19.48 9.53
C SER A 364 10.08 19.38 9.45
N GLY A 365 10.60 18.18 9.72
CA GLY A 365 12.00 17.85 9.55
C GLY A 365 12.48 17.96 8.09
N GLU A 366 11.58 17.72 7.12
CA GLU A 366 11.87 17.91 5.68
C GLU A 366 12.24 19.36 5.34
N TRP A 367 11.80 20.30 6.19
CA TRP A 367 12.02 21.73 6.05
C TRP A 367 12.92 22.29 7.16
N GLY A 368 13.76 21.44 7.74
CA GLY A 368 14.73 21.83 8.77
C GLY A 368 14.08 22.22 10.09
N ASN A 369 13.03 21.50 10.50
CA ASN A 369 12.24 21.75 11.72
C ASN A 369 11.61 23.14 11.77
N ARG A 370 11.19 23.67 10.62
CA ARG A 370 10.55 24.97 10.53
C ARG A 370 9.03 24.84 10.39
N PRO A 371 8.25 25.83 10.88
CA PRO A 371 6.83 25.89 10.63
C PRO A 371 6.55 26.06 9.13
N THR A 372 5.75 25.16 8.57
CA THR A 372 5.29 25.20 7.18
C THR A 372 3.81 24.84 7.09
N TYR A 373 3.15 25.28 6.03
CA TYR A 373 1.77 24.93 5.75
C TYR A 373 1.69 23.56 5.06
N TYR A 374 0.83 22.68 5.56
CA TYR A 374 0.59 21.35 4.99
C TYR A 374 -0.78 21.25 4.28
N PRO A 375 -0.82 21.09 2.94
CA PRO A 375 -2.06 21.06 2.17
C PRO A 375 -3.08 20.01 2.63
N GLU A 376 -4.36 20.37 2.60
CA GLU A 376 -5.44 19.57 3.20
C GLU A 376 -6.25 18.71 2.21
N LEU A 377 -5.95 18.76 0.90
CA LEU A 377 -6.80 18.13 -0.12
C LEU A 377 -6.97 16.62 0.10
N THR A 378 -5.94 15.95 0.61
CA THR A 378 -5.98 14.53 0.98
C THR A 378 -7.13 14.22 1.93
N TYR A 379 -7.22 14.97 3.03
CA TYR A 379 -8.20 14.72 4.07
C TYR A 379 -9.59 15.23 3.68
N LEU A 380 -9.67 16.27 2.85
CA LEU A 380 -10.94 16.73 2.26
C LEU A 380 -11.57 15.66 1.36
N LEU A 381 -10.77 14.95 0.55
CA LEU A 381 -11.29 13.90 -0.33
C LEU A 381 -11.61 12.61 0.42
N ILE A 382 -10.89 12.29 1.50
CA ILE A 382 -11.12 11.08 2.30
C ILE A 382 -12.28 11.27 3.30
N GLY A 383 -12.45 12.46 3.86
CA GLY A 383 -13.38 12.71 4.97
C GLY A 383 -14.84 12.30 4.77
N PRO A 384 -15.46 12.50 3.60
CA PRO A 384 -16.84 12.07 3.36
C PRO A 384 -17.05 10.55 3.57
N PHE A 385 -16.00 9.74 3.47
CA PHE A 385 -16.07 8.29 3.65
C PHE A 385 -16.02 7.85 5.13
N ASN A 386 -15.82 8.77 6.08
CA ASN A 386 -15.91 8.49 7.52
C ASN A 386 -17.31 8.05 7.97
N ALA A 387 -18.35 8.37 7.19
CA ALA A 387 -19.69 7.83 7.41
C ALA A 387 -19.78 6.31 7.18
N LEU A 388 -18.89 5.75 6.35
CA LEU A 388 -18.82 4.30 6.06
C LEU A 388 -17.81 3.59 6.95
N ILE A 389 -16.71 4.26 7.28
CA ILE A 389 -15.64 3.76 8.14
C ILE A 389 -15.37 4.79 9.25
N PRO A 390 -16.06 4.68 10.40
CA PRO A 390 -15.90 5.64 11.50
C PRO A 390 -14.51 5.61 12.16
N ASP A 391 -13.81 4.48 12.07
CA ASP A 391 -12.41 4.39 12.48
C ASP A 391 -11.53 5.13 11.46
N ARG A 392 -11.07 6.32 11.85
CA ARG A 392 -10.25 7.21 11.01
C ARG A 392 -8.91 6.58 10.62
N ARG A 393 -8.34 5.74 11.48
CA ARG A 393 -7.08 5.05 11.18
C ARG A 393 -7.34 4.05 10.07
N LEU A 394 -8.35 3.21 10.23
CA LEU A 394 -8.76 2.24 9.22
C LEU A 394 -9.10 2.95 7.90
N LEU A 395 -9.81 4.08 7.96
CA LEU A 395 -10.16 4.89 6.80
C LEU A 395 -8.91 5.38 6.04
N LEU A 396 -7.93 5.95 6.74
CA LEU A 396 -6.68 6.42 6.13
C LEU A 396 -5.88 5.27 5.51
N LEU A 397 -5.74 4.13 6.21
CA LEU A 397 -5.03 2.95 5.69
C LEU A 397 -5.72 2.35 4.46
N ALA A 398 -7.05 2.28 4.46
CA ALA A 398 -7.84 1.79 3.33
C ALA A 398 -7.68 2.69 2.09
N TRP A 399 -7.70 4.01 2.25
CA TRP A 399 -7.50 4.92 1.13
C TRP A 399 -6.06 4.98 0.63
N MET A 400 -5.08 4.97 1.54
CA MET A 400 -3.66 4.92 1.19
C MET A 400 -3.33 3.70 0.30
N THR A 401 -3.81 2.52 0.69
CA THR A 401 -3.63 1.28 -0.09
C THR A 401 -4.40 1.30 -1.40
N THR A 402 -5.56 1.95 -1.45
CA THR A 402 -6.36 2.13 -2.67
C THR A 402 -5.63 2.99 -3.69
N PHE A 403 -5.07 4.14 -3.26
CA PHE A 403 -4.25 4.98 -4.14
C PHE A 403 -3.07 4.18 -4.66
N GLU A 404 -2.36 3.47 -3.78
CA GLU A 404 -1.21 2.67 -4.17
C GLU A 404 -1.54 1.60 -5.22
N ALA A 405 -2.49 0.72 -4.90
CA ALA A 405 -2.86 -0.38 -5.79
C ALA A 405 -3.39 0.14 -7.13
N SER A 406 -4.17 1.23 -7.14
CA SER A 406 -4.79 1.75 -8.36
C SER A 406 -3.79 2.39 -9.33
N ARG A 407 -2.57 2.74 -8.89
CA ARG A 407 -1.49 3.16 -9.81
C ARG A 407 -1.14 2.07 -10.83
N SER A 408 -1.31 0.79 -10.46
CA SER A 408 -1.16 -0.35 -11.39
C SER A 408 -2.14 -0.28 -12.56
N LEU A 409 -3.36 0.21 -12.34
CA LEU A 409 -4.36 0.40 -13.40
C LEU A 409 -3.91 1.51 -14.37
N LEU A 410 -3.36 2.61 -13.84
CA LEU A 410 -2.84 3.73 -14.64
C LEU A 410 -1.61 3.30 -15.46
N ALA A 411 -0.68 2.55 -14.87
CA ALA A 411 0.48 1.98 -15.55
C ALA A 411 0.05 1.07 -16.72
N PHE A 412 -0.90 0.16 -16.50
CA PHE A 412 -1.48 -0.66 -17.56
C PHE A 412 -2.09 0.21 -18.67
N TYR A 413 -2.94 1.17 -18.31
CA TYR A 413 -3.65 2.02 -19.26
C TYR A 413 -2.67 2.79 -20.15
N LEU A 414 -1.66 3.42 -19.54
CA LEU A 414 -0.62 4.17 -20.23
C LEU A 414 0.11 3.30 -21.26
N VAL A 415 0.63 2.14 -20.84
CA VAL A 415 1.38 1.24 -21.72
C VAL A 415 0.50 0.68 -22.83
N LYS A 416 -0.70 0.19 -22.50
CA LYS A 416 -1.62 -0.39 -23.48
C LYS A 416 -1.99 0.62 -24.55
N LYS A 417 -2.30 1.87 -24.16
CA LYS A 417 -2.76 2.89 -25.10
C LYS A 417 -1.63 3.47 -25.95
N VAL A 418 -0.44 3.63 -25.40
CA VAL A 418 0.70 4.16 -26.16
C VAL A 418 1.29 3.10 -27.10
N THR A 419 1.42 1.87 -26.64
CA THR A 419 2.15 0.84 -27.40
C THR A 419 1.26 -0.08 -28.21
N GLY A 420 -0.02 -0.19 -27.84
CA GLY A 420 -0.95 -1.19 -28.36
C GLY A 420 -0.79 -2.58 -27.71
N GLN A 421 0.25 -2.80 -26.88
CA GLN A 421 0.63 -4.11 -26.37
C GLN A 421 -0.01 -4.40 -25.00
N SER A 422 -1.04 -5.25 -24.96
CA SER A 422 -1.72 -5.59 -23.70
C SER A 422 -0.83 -6.31 -22.71
N ARG A 423 0.00 -7.24 -23.18
CA ARG A 423 0.90 -8.01 -22.33
C ARG A 423 1.92 -7.12 -21.62
N ALA A 424 2.56 -6.19 -22.34
CA ALA A 424 3.45 -5.20 -21.73
C ALA A 424 2.75 -4.36 -20.65
N GLY A 425 1.50 -3.96 -20.88
CA GLY A 425 0.71 -3.24 -19.86
C GLY A 425 0.40 -4.09 -18.63
N VAL A 426 0.06 -5.37 -18.81
CA VAL A 426 -0.18 -6.29 -17.68
C VAL A 426 1.10 -6.46 -16.86
N LEU A 427 2.25 -6.62 -17.53
CA LEU A 427 3.54 -6.70 -16.85
C LEU A 427 3.88 -5.41 -16.11
N ALA A 428 3.67 -4.24 -16.72
CA ALA A 428 3.89 -2.96 -16.06
C ALA A 428 3.02 -2.79 -14.80
N ALA A 429 1.74 -3.16 -14.87
CA ALA A 429 0.86 -3.18 -13.69
C ALA A 429 1.36 -4.16 -12.62
N PHE A 430 1.84 -5.33 -13.02
CA PHE A 430 2.39 -6.31 -12.10
C PHE A 430 3.66 -5.79 -11.40
N PHE A 431 4.63 -5.22 -12.12
CA PHE A 431 5.81 -4.59 -11.49
C PHE A 431 5.41 -3.44 -10.56
N MET A 432 4.45 -2.62 -10.95
CA MET A 432 3.96 -1.55 -10.08
C MET A 432 3.45 -2.08 -8.73
N ALA A 433 2.85 -3.27 -8.73
CA ALA A 433 2.29 -3.92 -7.55
C ALA A 433 3.31 -4.67 -6.68
N VAL A 434 4.39 -5.22 -7.26
CA VAL A 434 5.31 -6.15 -6.56
C VAL A 434 6.71 -5.58 -6.34
N LEU A 435 6.97 -4.31 -6.66
CA LEU A 435 8.28 -3.71 -6.39
C LEU A 435 8.38 -3.29 -4.92
N PRO A 436 9.49 -3.60 -4.21
CA PRO A 436 9.57 -3.39 -2.75
C PRO A 436 9.23 -1.97 -2.29
N VAL A 437 9.56 -0.96 -3.09
CA VAL A 437 9.29 0.44 -2.80
C VAL A 437 7.80 0.76 -2.64
N SER A 438 6.89 0.08 -3.36
CA SER A 438 5.44 0.28 -3.19
C SER A 438 5.01 -0.01 -1.75
N THR A 439 5.64 -1.01 -1.18
CA THR A 439 5.31 -1.55 0.12
C THR A 439 6.01 -0.79 1.25
N LEU A 440 7.21 -0.28 0.98
CA LEU A 440 7.90 0.66 1.89
C LEU A 440 7.14 1.98 2.05
N SER A 441 6.57 2.54 0.99
CA SER A 441 5.73 3.76 1.08
C SER A 441 4.56 3.59 2.04
N LEU A 442 3.94 2.40 2.02
CA LEU A 442 2.85 2.06 2.92
C LEU A 442 3.33 1.90 4.36
N ALA A 443 4.47 1.25 4.57
CA ALA A 443 5.06 1.11 5.91
C ALA A 443 5.50 2.46 6.50
N TRP A 444 5.90 3.42 5.67
CA TRP A 444 6.17 4.78 6.11
C TRP A 444 4.89 5.59 6.42
N GLY A 445 3.72 5.14 5.94
CA GLY A 445 2.45 5.80 6.21
C GLY A 445 2.20 7.05 5.38
N GLN A 446 2.77 7.13 4.17
CA GLN A 446 2.75 8.37 3.38
C GLN A 446 1.45 8.60 2.62
N VAL A 447 0.35 8.79 3.34
CA VAL A 447 -0.99 8.91 2.75
C VAL A 447 -1.04 10.01 1.69
N ALA A 448 -0.48 11.19 2.01
CA ALA A 448 -0.46 12.33 1.09
C ALA A 448 0.42 12.06 -0.14
N ASN A 449 1.69 11.64 0.01
CA ASN A 449 2.56 11.39 -1.14
C ASN A 449 1.97 10.37 -2.11
N LEU A 450 1.41 9.27 -1.61
CA LEU A 450 0.81 8.23 -2.46
C LEU A 450 -0.37 8.76 -3.29
N MET A 451 -1.17 9.67 -2.72
CA MET A 451 -2.24 10.35 -3.45
C MET A 451 -1.67 11.38 -4.45
N GLY A 452 -0.60 12.09 -4.11
CA GLY A 452 0.09 13.02 -5.01
C GLY A 452 0.66 12.31 -6.24
N GLU A 453 1.35 11.20 -6.01
CA GLU A 453 1.88 10.32 -7.06
C GLU A 453 0.78 9.74 -7.95
N TRP A 454 -0.38 9.41 -7.36
CA TRP A 454 -1.55 8.99 -8.13
C TRP A 454 -2.02 10.08 -9.09
N PHE A 455 -2.11 11.34 -8.63
CA PHE A 455 -2.47 12.48 -9.48
C PHE A 455 -1.43 12.78 -10.57
N ILE A 456 -0.14 12.70 -10.24
CA ILE A 456 0.96 12.81 -11.21
C ILE A 456 0.78 11.76 -12.30
N MET A 457 0.54 10.51 -11.92
CA MET A 457 0.36 9.41 -12.86
C MET A 457 -0.91 9.59 -13.71
N ALA A 458 -1.99 10.11 -13.14
CA ALA A 458 -3.21 10.44 -13.87
C ALA A 458 -2.97 11.57 -14.90
N ALA A 459 -2.27 12.64 -14.52
CA ALA A 459 -1.89 13.73 -15.42
C ALA A 459 -0.99 13.24 -16.56
N LEU A 460 -0.01 12.36 -16.28
CA LEU A 460 0.83 11.74 -17.30
C LEU A 460 0.03 10.85 -18.26
N CYS A 461 -0.94 10.09 -17.75
CA CYS A 461 -1.86 9.33 -18.59
C CYS A 461 -2.64 10.24 -19.55
N LEU A 462 -3.12 11.40 -19.08
CA LEU A 462 -3.81 12.39 -19.92
C LEU A 462 -2.87 12.98 -20.98
N VAL A 463 -1.67 13.40 -20.60
CA VAL A 463 -0.68 13.95 -21.54
C VAL A 463 -0.27 12.93 -22.60
N ALA A 464 0.07 11.70 -22.19
CA ALA A 464 0.57 10.70 -23.12
C ALA A 464 -0.53 10.12 -24.04
N VAL A 465 -1.72 9.84 -23.50
CA VAL A 465 -2.80 9.13 -24.21
C VAL A 465 -3.80 10.08 -24.87
N LYS A 466 -4.08 11.24 -24.26
CA LYS A 466 -5.06 12.21 -24.75
C LYS A 466 -4.41 13.45 -25.37
N TRP A 467 -3.14 13.36 -25.76
CA TRP A 467 -2.36 14.42 -26.39
C TRP A 467 -3.13 15.25 -27.44
N ASP A 468 -3.69 14.58 -28.45
CA ASP A 468 -4.39 15.25 -29.55
C ASP A 468 -5.74 15.86 -29.13
N ASN A 469 -6.24 15.44 -27.97
CA ASN A 469 -7.50 15.90 -27.38
C ASN A 469 -7.30 16.88 -26.22
N LEU A 470 -6.07 17.32 -25.90
CA LEU A 470 -5.82 18.25 -24.79
C LEU A 470 -6.54 19.59 -24.97
N ARG A 471 -6.86 19.97 -26.22
CA ARG A 471 -7.64 21.18 -26.55
C ARG A 471 -9.13 21.05 -26.24
N ARG A 472 -9.64 19.83 -26.05
CA ARG A 472 -11.05 19.64 -25.71
C ARG A 472 -11.24 20.13 -24.27
N PRO A 473 -12.26 20.96 -24.00
CA PRO A 473 -12.46 21.57 -22.67
C PRO A 473 -12.42 20.55 -21.52
N TRP A 474 -13.03 19.38 -21.70
CA TRP A 474 -13.03 18.33 -20.69
C TRP A 474 -11.66 17.70 -20.45
N THR A 475 -10.87 17.43 -21.48
CA THR A 475 -9.51 16.89 -21.30
C THR A 475 -8.60 17.92 -20.65
N PHE A 476 -8.73 19.19 -21.07
CA PHE A 476 -8.02 20.31 -20.47
C PHE A 476 -8.36 20.43 -18.99
N ALA A 477 -9.65 20.48 -18.64
CA ALA A 477 -10.12 20.58 -17.27
C ALA A 477 -9.63 19.39 -16.42
N LEU A 478 -9.71 18.16 -16.93
CA LEU A 478 -9.19 16.98 -16.22
C LEU A 478 -7.68 17.04 -16.01
N LEU A 479 -6.91 17.54 -16.99
CA LEU A 479 -5.47 17.73 -16.84
C LEU A 479 -5.16 18.80 -15.79
N THR A 480 -5.83 19.95 -15.85
CA THR A 480 -5.69 21.02 -14.86
C THR A 480 -6.06 20.52 -13.46
N LEU A 481 -7.15 19.77 -13.30
CA LEU A 481 -7.57 19.22 -12.02
C LEU A 481 -6.58 18.17 -11.48
N ALA A 482 -6.02 17.32 -12.34
CA ALA A 482 -5.00 16.36 -11.94
C ALA A 482 -3.71 17.06 -11.47
N LEU A 483 -3.25 18.09 -12.20
CA LEU A 483 -2.08 18.89 -11.82
C LEU A 483 -2.33 19.70 -10.55
N PHE A 484 -3.51 20.31 -10.42
CA PHE A 484 -3.93 21.00 -9.21
C PHE A 484 -3.97 20.03 -8.02
N GLY A 485 -4.52 18.83 -8.22
CA GLY A 485 -4.53 17.76 -7.23
C GLY A 485 -3.12 17.38 -6.77
N SER A 486 -2.17 17.18 -7.69
CA SER A 486 -0.77 16.87 -7.29
C SER A 486 -0.12 18.01 -6.50
N PHE A 487 -0.45 19.27 -6.79
CA PHE A 487 0.08 20.41 -6.04
C PHE A 487 -0.58 20.58 -4.67
N MET A 488 -1.83 20.18 -4.52
CA MET A 488 -2.64 20.45 -3.33
C MET A 488 -2.63 19.33 -2.29
N VAL A 489 -1.87 18.26 -2.55
CA VAL A 489 -1.82 17.08 -1.67
C VAL A 489 -0.63 17.11 -0.72
N HIS A 490 0.55 17.54 -1.18
CA HIS A 490 1.77 17.56 -0.37
C HIS A 490 2.79 18.58 -0.92
N PRO A 491 3.54 19.33 -0.08
CA PRO A 491 4.46 20.36 -0.55
C PRO A 491 5.60 19.81 -1.41
N GLY A 492 6.17 18.66 -1.03
CA GLY A 492 7.23 18.01 -1.82
C GLY A 492 6.77 17.61 -3.22
N GLU A 493 5.49 17.25 -3.38
CA GLU A 493 4.90 16.90 -4.67
C GLU A 493 4.79 18.11 -5.59
N VAL A 494 4.56 19.32 -5.04
CA VAL A 494 4.54 20.57 -5.82
C VAL A 494 5.85 20.77 -6.56
N VAL A 495 6.97 20.61 -5.86
CA VAL A 495 8.31 20.85 -6.42
C VAL A 495 8.61 19.80 -7.47
N VAL A 496 8.40 18.51 -7.17
CA VAL A 496 8.73 17.42 -8.10
C VAL A 496 7.81 17.43 -9.32
N SER A 497 6.49 17.43 -9.13
CA SER A 497 5.54 17.48 -10.26
C SER A 497 5.64 18.80 -11.03
N GLY A 498 5.89 19.91 -10.35
CA GLY A 498 6.14 21.22 -10.94
C GLY A 498 7.27 21.18 -11.96
N VAL A 499 8.45 20.72 -11.52
CA VAL A 499 9.65 20.61 -12.37
C VAL A 499 9.42 19.59 -13.50
N VAL A 500 8.86 18.41 -13.21
CA VAL A 500 8.61 17.37 -14.22
C VAL A 500 7.69 17.89 -15.34
N PHE A 501 6.52 18.44 -15.01
CA PHE A 501 5.56 18.86 -16.02
C PHE A 501 6.00 20.12 -16.77
N LEU A 502 6.68 21.06 -16.11
CA LEU A 502 7.28 22.20 -16.79
C LEU A 502 8.33 21.74 -17.80
N ALA A 503 9.26 20.87 -17.39
CA ALA A 503 10.30 20.34 -18.27
C ALA A 503 9.72 19.54 -19.44
N ILE A 504 8.72 18.68 -19.20
CA ILE A 504 8.01 17.95 -20.27
C ILE A 504 7.35 18.94 -21.23
N GLY A 505 6.67 19.96 -20.71
CA GLY A 505 5.99 20.97 -21.51
C GLY A 505 6.96 21.74 -22.40
N VAL A 506 8.08 22.20 -21.86
CA VAL A 506 9.13 22.93 -22.59
C VAL A 506 9.77 22.04 -23.67
N VAL A 507 10.21 20.82 -23.31
CA VAL A 507 10.84 19.89 -24.27
C VAL A 507 9.89 19.55 -25.40
N LEU A 508 8.60 19.29 -25.13
CA LEU A 508 7.62 19.03 -26.17
C LEU A 508 7.24 20.29 -26.97
N TRP A 509 7.33 21.48 -26.38
CA TRP A 509 7.07 22.75 -27.06
C TRP A 509 8.16 23.11 -28.08
N LEU A 510 9.42 22.80 -27.76
CA LEU A 510 10.56 22.98 -28.67
C LEU A 510 10.47 22.09 -29.92
N ARG A 511 9.61 21.06 -29.91
CA ARG A 511 9.40 20.16 -31.05
C ARG A 511 8.27 20.69 -31.92
N ARG A 512 8.59 21.05 -33.17
CA ARG A 512 7.65 21.70 -34.11
C ARG A 512 6.32 20.94 -34.24
N GLU A 513 6.36 19.61 -34.27
CA GLU A 513 5.17 18.77 -34.40
C GLU A 513 4.26 18.74 -33.15
N SER A 514 4.77 19.18 -32.00
CA SER A 514 4.12 19.08 -30.68
C SER A 514 3.81 20.44 -30.05
N ARG A 515 4.32 21.53 -30.62
CA ARG A 515 4.26 22.90 -30.07
C ARG A 515 2.86 23.34 -29.64
N LYS A 516 1.86 23.04 -30.48
CA LYS A 516 0.45 23.42 -30.28
C LYS A 516 -0.18 22.77 -29.06
N GLN A 517 0.06 21.49 -28.83
CA GLN A 517 -0.48 20.71 -27.71
C GLN A 517 0.35 20.96 -26.45
N ALA A 518 1.67 21.09 -26.58
CA ALA A 518 2.55 21.47 -25.49
C ALA A 518 2.19 22.85 -24.92
N GLY A 519 1.84 23.82 -25.77
CA GLY A 519 1.32 25.12 -25.31
C GLY A 519 0.04 24.98 -24.48
N VAL A 520 -0.90 24.12 -24.88
CA VAL A 520 -2.15 23.86 -24.12
C VAL A 520 -1.84 23.18 -22.78
N MET A 521 -0.91 22.22 -22.77
CA MET A 521 -0.44 21.59 -21.54
C MET A 521 0.20 22.61 -20.59
N LEU A 522 1.05 23.51 -21.10
CA LEU A 522 1.68 24.58 -20.31
C LEU A 522 0.64 25.58 -19.78
N VAL A 523 -0.42 25.88 -20.53
CA VAL A 523 -1.54 26.70 -20.03
C VAL A 523 -2.32 25.97 -18.93
N ALA A 524 -2.59 24.66 -19.08
CA ALA A 524 -3.21 23.86 -18.02
C ALA A 524 -2.36 23.82 -16.76
N PHE A 525 -1.05 23.66 -16.92
CA PHE A 525 -0.05 23.74 -15.85
C PHE A 525 -0.06 25.11 -15.16
N GLY A 526 0.03 26.20 -15.93
CA GLY A 526 0.00 27.56 -15.39
C GLY A 526 -1.28 27.84 -14.61
N LEU A 527 -2.44 27.41 -15.14
CA LEU A 527 -3.72 27.53 -14.45
C LEU A 527 -3.74 26.71 -13.15
N ALA A 528 -3.23 25.48 -13.15
CA ALA A 528 -3.12 24.66 -11.95
C ALA A 528 -2.22 25.30 -10.88
N VAL A 529 -1.09 25.91 -11.29
CA VAL A 529 -0.22 26.67 -10.39
C VAL A 529 -0.96 27.87 -9.81
N VAL A 530 -1.64 28.68 -10.64
CA VAL A 530 -2.41 29.84 -10.17
C VAL A 530 -3.49 29.42 -9.17
N LEU A 531 -4.23 28.34 -9.46
CA LEU A 531 -5.23 27.81 -8.54
C LEU A 531 -4.60 27.35 -7.22
N ALA A 532 -3.50 26.60 -7.27
CA ALA A 532 -2.85 26.06 -6.08
C ALA A 532 -2.20 27.16 -5.21
N VAL A 533 -1.58 28.16 -5.84
CA VAL A 533 -1.03 29.34 -5.15
C VAL A 533 -2.14 30.19 -4.56
N GLY A 534 -3.20 30.46 -5.33
CA GLY A 534 -4.34 31.25 -4.88
C GLY A 534 -5.13 30.58 -3.75
N SER A 535 -5.21 29.26 -3.71
CA SER A 535 -5.93 28.53 -2.66
C SER A 535 -5.12 28.31 -1.39
N TYR A 536 -3.80 28.09 -1.50
CA TYR A 536 -3.00 27.59 -0.37
C TYR A 536 -1.53 28.00 -0.41
N HIS A 537 -0.86 27.83 -1.55
CA HIS A 537 0.60 27.94 -1.60
C HIS A 537 1.13 29.36 -1.51
N TRP A 538 0.31 30.41 -1.64
CA TRP A 538 0.78 31.77 -1.40
C TRP A 538 1.39 31.95 0.00
N MET A 539 0.74 31.41 1.03
CA MET A 539 1.25 31.50 2.41
C MET A 539 2.52 30.66 2.59
N THR A 540 2.55 29.48 1.96
CA THR A 540 3.71 28.58 1.93
C THR A 540 4.92 29.27 1.29
N ILE A 541 4.74 29.86 0.11
CA ILE A 541 5.79 30.58 -0.63
C ILE A 541 6.29 31.78 0.18
N ARG A 542 5.38 32.61 0.70
CA ARG A 542 5.72 33.80 1.50
C ARG A 542 6.59 33.45 2.70
N ASP A 543 6.26 32.37 3.41
CA ASP A 543 6.95 31.99 4.63
C ASP A 543 8.22 31.16 4.33
N MET A 544 8.21 30.30 3.31
CA MET A 544 9.30 29.34 3.04
C MET A 544 10.40 29.86 2.11
N VAL A 545 10.11 30.73 1.15
CA VAL A 545 11.13 31.23 0.23
C VAL A 545 12.25 31.99 0.96
N PRO A 546 11.95 32.96 1.86
CA PRO A 546 12.99 33.63 2.64
C PRO A 546 13.83 32.63 3.44
N GLN A 547 13.16 31.68 4.09
CA GLN A 547 13.78 30.61 4.86
C GLN A 547 14.72 29.72 4.03
N ALA A 548 14.33 29.36 2.82
CA ALA A 548 15.16 28.57 1.91
C ALA A 548 16.38 29.36 1.44
N LEU A 549 16.20 30.65 1.12
CA LEU A 549 17.29 31.56 0.75
C LEU A 549 18.29 31.76 1.89
N ASP A 550 17.81 31.91 3.13
CA ASP A 550 18.67 32.01 4.32
C ASP A 550 19.48 30.74 4.55
N SER A 551 18.83 29.57 4.39
CA SER A 551 19.51 28.27 4.54
C SER A 551 20.58 28.07 3.47
N LEU A 552 20.29 28.47 2.22
CA LEU A 552 21.23 28.42 1.12
C LEU A 552 22.40 29.40 1.35
N SER A 553 22.10 30.63 1.77
CA SER A 553 23.09 31.66 2.11
C SER A 553 24.02 31.21 3.24
N ASN A 554 23.49 30.61 4.30
CA ASN A 554 24.28 30.07 5.41
C ASN A 554 25.18 28.92 4.94
N LYS A 555 24.68 28.00 4.10
CA LYS A 555 25.48 26.92 3.51
C LYS A 555 26.60 27.44 2.59
N ILE A 556 26.30 28.43 1.74
CA ILE A 556 27.28 29.03 0.82
C ILE A 556 28.37 29.80 1.59
N SER A 557 27.97 30.55 2.62
CA SER A 557 28.89 31.33 3.45
C SER A 557 29.73 30.49 4.41
N GLY A 558 29.50 29.18 4.48
CA GLY A 558 30.21 28.28 5.39
C GLY A 558 29.96 28.57 6.87
N LYS A 559 28.90 29.34 7.18
CA LYS A 559 28.50 29.57 8.56
C LYS A 559 28.09 28.22 9.17
N PRO A 560 28.55 27.88 10.39
CA PRO A 560 28.08 26.69 11.07
C PRO A 560 26.55 26.72 11.14
N ASP A 561 25.90 25.59 10.93
CA ASP A 561 24.47 25.49 11.13
C ASP A 561 24.19 25.92 12.59
N PRO A 562 23.34 26.95 12.82
CA PRO A 562 23.08 27.47 14.16
C PRO A 562 22.52 26.40 15.12
N ASN A 563 22.06 25.26 14.61
CA ASN A 563 21.58 24.14 15.41
C ASN A 563 22.68 23.15 15.83
N ILE A 564 23.91 23.26 15.31
CA ILE A 564 25.04 22.40 15.71
C ILE A 564 25.61 22.92 17.03
N LYS A 565 25.72 22.05 18.03
CA LYS A 565 26.26 22.44 19.34
C LYS A 565 27.76 22.79 19.23
N PRO A 566 28.25 23.79 19.98
CA PRO A 566 29.68 24.07 20.02
C PRO A 566 30.48 22.81 20.35
N GLY A 567 31.43 22.44 19.48
CA GLY A 567 32.27 21.23 19.63
C GLY A 567 31.81 20.00 18.82
N GLU A 568 30.62 20.00 18.22
CA GLU A 568 30.24 18.97 17.26
C GLU A 568 30.98 19.14 15.93
N LYS A 569 31.44 18.02 15.34
CA LYS A 569 32.12 18.03 14.04
C LYS A 569 31.20 18.62 12.98
N THR A 570 31.60 19.72 12.37
CA THR A 570 30.90 20.30 11.22
C THR A 570 31.24 19.49 9.97
N TYR A 571 30.27 18.73 9.49
CA TYR A 571 30.39 18.02 8.22
C TYR A 571 29.92 18.91 7.08
N ARG A 572 30.69 18.97 6.00
CA ARG A 572 30.33 19.77 4.83
C ARG A 572 29.19 19.14 4.03
N PHE A 573 29.16 17.80 3.98
CA PHE A 573 28.13 17.05 3.28
C PHE A 573 27.69 15.84 4.11
N TYR A 574 26.54 15.27 3.74
CA TYR A 574 26.07 14.00 4.29
C TYR A 574 25.88 13.03 3.12
N VAL A 575 26.45 11.84 3.25
CA VAL A 575 26.20 10.71 2.34
C VAL A 575 25.40 9.65 3.06
N GLY A 576 24.51 8.99 2.34
CA GLY A 576 23.62 8.00 2.93
C GLY A 576 22.36 7.85 2.10
N GLY A 577 21.59 6.82 2.43
CA GLY A 577 20.23 6.73 1.92
C GLY A 577 19.37 7.81 2.54
N SER A 578 18.35 8.24 1.79
CA SER A 578 17.26 9.09 2.29
C SER A 578 16.72 8.54 3.63
N VAL A 579 16.61 7.22 3.75
CA VAL A 579 16.23 6.52 4.97
C VAL A 579 17.47 5.92 5.62
N GLY A 580 17.85 6.44 6.78
CA GLY A 580 19.01 5.99 7.57
C GLY A 580 18.85 4.63 8.25
N ASP A 581 18.11 3.71 7.62
CA ASP A 581 17.81 2.40 8.21
C ASP A 581 18.87 1.36 7.83
N SER A 582 19.85 1.19 8.72
CA SER A 582 20.92 0.21 8.55
C SER A 582 20.44 -1.24 8.45
N ARG A 583 19.25 -1.59 8.95
CA ARG A 583 18.75 -2.98 8.93
C ARG A 583 18.33 -3.41 7.53
N LEU A 584 17.86 -2.45 6.73
CA LEU A 584 17.63 -2.65 5.30
C LEU A 584 18.95 -2.74 4.50
N GLY A 585 20.10 -2.64 5.17
CA GLY A 585 21.39 -2.50 4.51
C GLY A 585 21.60 -1.13 3.87
N MET A 586 20.79 -0.13 4.25
CA MET A 586 20.97 1.25 3.82
C MET A 586 22.17 1.88 4.53
N VAL A 587 22.84 2.77 3.83
CA VAL A 587 23.97 3.51 4.40
C VAL A 587 23.40 4.57 5.35
N LYS A 588 23.70 4.47 6.65
CA LYS A 588 23.38 5.53 7.62
C LYS A 588 23.97 6.86 7.14
N ASN A 589 23.28 7.97 7.41
CA ASN A 589 23.80 9.29 7.10
C ASN A 589 25.15 9.50 7.78
N GLN A 590 26.21 9.53 6.98
CA GLN A 590 27.59 9.76 7.38
C GLN A 590 27.99 11.14 6.89
N GLY A 591 28.47 11.96 7.82
CA GLY A 591 29.05 13.24 7.47
C GLY A 591 30.39 13.05 6.75
N VAL A 592 30.61 13.76 5.65
CA VAL A 592 31.84 13.71 4.85
C VAL A 592 32.33 15.12 4.54
N ASN A 593 33.65 15.23 4.35
CA ASN A 593 34.32 16.52 4.19
C ASN A 593 34.91 16.73 2.80
N THR A 594 35.09 15.65 2.03
CA THR A 594 35.67 15.72 0.68
C THR A 594 34.63 15.41 -0.40
N ILE A 595 34.83 15.97 -1.61
CA ILE A 595 33.99 15.68 -2.78
C ILE A 595 34.12 14.22 -3.21
N SER A 596 35.29 13.61 -3.04
CA SER A 596 35.52 12.19 -3.37
C SER A 596 34.66 11.28 -2.48
N GLU A 597 34.63 11.53 -1.17
CA GLU A 597 33.75 10.82 -0.23
C GLU A 597 32.27 11.06 -0.54
N LEU A 598 31.91 12.29 -0.94
CA LEU A 598 30.54 12.63 -1.35
C LEU A 598 30.10 11.79 -2.56
N ILE A 599 30.92 11.71 -3.60
CA ILE A 599 30.62 10.96 -4.82
C ILE A 599 30.58 9.45 -4.53
N THR A 600 31.60 8.91 -3.88
CA THR A 600 31.70 7.47 -3.59
C THR A 600 30.62 7.01 -2.62
N GLY A 601 30.38 7.77 -1.54
CA GLY A 601 29.31 7.54 -0.58
C GLY A 601 27.92 7.70 -1.20
N GLY A 602 27.72 8.70 -2.05
CA GLY A 602 26.48 8.92 -2.80
C GLY A 602 26.16 7.77 -3.76
N LEU A 603 27.12 7.33 -4.57
CA LEU A 603 26.95 6.18 -5.47
C LEU A 603 26.64 4.89 -4.70
N LYS A 604 27.32 4.66 -3.58
CA LYS A 604 27.04 3.53 -2.68
C LYS A 604 25.63 3.62 -2.10
N GLY A 605 25.21 4.81 -1.67
CA GLY A 605 23.86 5.08 -1.18
C GLY A 605 22.80 4.78 -2.23
N PHE A 606 22.94 5.32 -3.44
CA PHE A 606 22.03 5.08 -4.56
C PHE A 606 21.97 3.61 -4.97
N TRP A 607 23.10 2.89 -4.96
CA TRP A 607 23.11 1.46 -5.21
C TRP A 607 22.34 0.67 -4.16
N LYS A 608 22.51 1.01 -2.87
CA LYS A 608 21.76 0.39 -1.78
C LYS A 608 20.27 0.72 -1.84
N GLU A 609 19.91 1.96 -2.17
CA GLU A 609 18.52 2.33 -2.45
C GLU A 609 17.95 1.52 -3.61
N ALA A 610 18.67 1.38 -4.73
CA ALA A 610 18.24 0.56 -5.85
C ALA A 610 18.08 -0.92 -5.48
N GLN A 611 18.94 -1.44 -4.60
CA GLN A 611 18.84 -2.80 -4.08
C GLN A 611 17.60 -2.98 -3.22
N VAL A 612 17.40 -2.12 -2.22
CA VAL A 612 16.30 -2.24 -1.26
C VAL A 612 14.95 -1.90 -1.88
N TYR A 613 14.88 -0.83 -2.67
CA TYR A 613 13.63 -0.31 -3.21
C TYR A 613 13.16 -1.09 -4.44
N TYR A 614 14.08 -1.66 -5.22
CA TYR A 614 13.74 -2.25 -6.51
C TYR A 614 14.26 -3.66 -6.74
N ASN A 615 15.01 -4.25 -5.81
CA ASN A 615 15.73 -5.50 -6.03
C ASN A 615 16.70 -5.45 -7.23
N VAL A 616 17.26 -4.27 -7.56
CA VAL A 616 18.24 -4.00 -8.64
C VAL A 616 17.79 -4.32 -10.08
N ILE A 617 17.35 -5.55 -10.39
CA ILE A 617 17.07 -6.05 -11.74
C ILE A 617 16.12 -5.12 -12.50
N PRO A 618 14.94 -4.73 -11.97
CA PRO A 618 14.01 -3.81 -12.64
C PRO A 618 14.66 -2.48 -13.04
N VAL A 619 15.57 -1.94 -12.24
CA VAL A 619 16.31 -0.71 -12.56
C VAL A 619 17.29 -0.93 -13.72
N LEU A 620 17.97 -2.08 -13.75
CA LEU A 620 18.85 -2.45 -14.88
C LEU A 620 18.09 -2.66 -16.20
N LEU A 621 16.78 -2.94 -16.14
CA LEU A 621 15.94 -3.05 -17.33
C LEU A 621 15.50 -1.69 -17.91
N LEU A 622 15.67 -0.60 -17.17
CA LEU A 622 15.21 0.74 -17.55
C LEU A 622 15.84 1.23 -18.88
N PRO A 623 17.18 1.18 -19.07
CA PRO A 623 17.79 1.62 -20.33
C PRO A 623 17.28 0.83 -21.53
N TRP A 624 17.03 -0.47 -21.37
CA TRP A 624 16.53 -1.34 -22.43
C TRP A 624 15.08 -1.05 -22.78
N GLY A 625 14.22 -0.85 -21.78
CA GLY A 625 12.83 -0.43 -22.00
C GLY A 625 12.75 0.92 -22.73
N MET A 626 13.64 1.86 -22.38
CA MET A 626 13.76 3.15 -23.05
C MET A 626 14.26 3.04 -24.48
N TRP A 627 15.30 2.23 -24.71
CA TRP A 627 15.80 1.93 -26.04
C TRP A 627 14.71 1.31 -26.93
N LEU A 628 13.88 0.41 -26.39
CA LEU A 628 12.77 -0.18 -27.12
C LEU A 628 11.70 0.86 -27.51
N LEU A 629 11.37 1.80 -26.63
CA LEU A 629 10.46 2.91 -26.95
C LEU A 629 11.03 3.79 -28.07
N TRP A 630 12.31 4.14 -27.96
CA TRP A 630 13.02 4.93 -28.97
C TRP A 630 13.08 4.21 -30.32
N TYR A 631 13.54 2.96 -30.34
CA TYR A 631 13.67 2.12 -31.53
C TYR A 631 12.31 1.92 -32.21
N ALA A 632 11.27 1.58 -31.45
CA ALA A 632 9.91 1.42 -31.96
C ALA A 632 9.29 2.74 -32.48
N SER A 633 9.84 3.89 -32.11
CA SER A 633 9.43 5.21 -32.61
C SER A 633 10.19 5.66 -33.87
N ARG A 634 11.28 4.96 -34.23
CA ARG A 634 12.17 5.29 -35.35
C ARG A 634 12.15 4.29 -36.50
N LYS A 635 11.53 3.12 -36.36
CA LYS A 635 11.51 2.10 -37.42
C LYS A 635 11.21 2.72 -38.80
N PRO A 636 12.17 2.63 -39.75
CA PRO A 636 12.02 3.25 -41.07
C PRO A 636 10.81 2.66 -41.79
N LYS A 637 10.11 3.51 -42.56
CA LYS A 637 9.03 3.06 -43.43
C LYS A 637 9.64 2.14 -44.49
N ILE A 638 9.40 0.84 -44.40
CA ILE A 638 9.67 -0.09 -45.52
C ILE A 638 8.52 0.01 -46.55
N VAL A 639 7.36 0.52 -46.12
CA VAL A 639 6.14 0.69 -46.93
C VAL A 639 6.01 2.15 -47.39
N PRO A 640 5.66 2.42 -48.66
CA PRO A 640 5.41 3.77 -49.17
C PRO A 640 4.46 4.58 -48.27
N ALA A 641 4.60 5.91 -48.27
CA ALA A 641 3.85 6.77 -47.35
C ALA A 641 2.32 6.67 -47.54
N GLU A 642 1.87 6.39 -48.76
CA GLU A 642 0.45 6.30 -49.14
C GLU A 642 -0.26 5.07 -48.56
N GLU A 643 0.49 4.01 -48.21
CA GLU A 643 -0.08 2.76 -47.68
C GLU A 643 0.03 2.65 -46.14
N THR A 644 0.58 3.66 -45.46
CA THR A 644 0.77 3.59 -44.01
C THR A 644 -0.58 3.74 -43.28
N ASP A 645 -1.00 2.74 -42.51
CA ASP A 645 -2.18 2.82 -41.63
C ASP A 645 -2.06 4.07 -40.71
N PRO A 646 -2.99 5.04 -40.78
CA PRO A 646 -3.00 6.23 -39.93
C PRO A 646 -2.90 5.92 -38.43
N LYS A 647 -3.43 4.76 -38.02
CA LYS A 647 -3.36 4.28 -36.64
C LYS A 647 -1.94 3.91 -36.22
N GLU A 648 -1.14 3.36 -37.13
CA GLU A 648 0.27 3.05 -36.87
C GLU A 648 1.11 4.32 -36.71
N GLU A 649 0.85 5.34 -37.53
CA GLU A 649 1.48 6.65 -37.37
C GLU A 649 1.13 7.30 -36.03
N ALA A 650 -0.15 7.29 -35.64
CA ALA A 650 -0.59 7.77 -34.34
C ALA A 650 0.09 7.02 -33.18
N ASN A 651 0.24 5.69 -33.29
CA ASN A 651 0.95 4.87 -32.30
C ASN A 651 2.45 5.21 -32.25
N ARG A 652 3.11 5.44 -33.39
CA ARG A 652 4.52 5.86 -33.43
C ARG A 652 4.73 7.22 -32.78
N ALA A 653 3.83 8.18 -33.05
CA ALA A 653 3.84 9.49 -32.41
C ALA A 653 3.65 9.36 -30.89
N ALA A 654 2.71 8.52 -30.43
CA ALA A 654 2.49 8.24 -29.02
C ALA A 654 3.73 7.63 -28.34
N ARG A 655 4.38 6.65 -28.97
CA ARG A 655 5.62 6.04 -28.45
C ARG A 655 6.75 7.05 -28.35
N ARG A 656 6.91 7.90 -29.38
CA ARG A 656 7.91 8.98 -29.37
C ARG A 656 7.67 9.95 -28.22
N ARG A 657 6.40 10.34 -27.99
CA ARG A 657 6.04 11.20 -26.85
C ARG A 657 6.35 10.53 -25.52
N LEU A 658 5.97 9.27 -25.32
CA LEU A 658 6.25 8.54 -24.10
C LEU A 658 7.76 8.39 -23.84
N PHE A 659 8.56 8.18 -24.90
CA PHE A 659 10.02 8.20 -24.78
C PHE A 659 10.53 9.55 -24.24
N TRP A 660 10.09 10.69 -24.81
CA TRP A 660 10.53 12.00 -24.31
C TRP A 660 10.03 12.31 -22.91
N ILE A 661 8.78 11.96 -22.59
CA ILE A 661 8.22 12.08 -21.24
C ILE A 661 9.07 11.27 -20.26
N GLY A 662 9.36 10.01 -20.60
CA GLY A 662 10.18 9.13 -19.78
C GLY A 662 11.62 9.61 -19.61
N LEU A 663 12.23 10.14 -20.67
CA LEU A 663 13.58 10.70 -20.62
C LEU A 663 13.64 11.94 -19.72
N VAL A 664 12.71 12.88 -19.89
CA VAL A 664 12.63 14.08 -19.04
C VAL A 664 12.37 13.69 -17.60
N TRP A 665 11.47 12.75 -17.35
CA TRP A 665 11.22 12.25 -16.00
C TRP A 665 12.49 11.67 -15.39
N ALA A 666 13.20 10.77 -16.08
CA ALA A 666 14.44 10.19 -15.59
C ALA A 666 15.50 11.26 -15.29
N ILE A 667 15.66 12.27 -16.16
CA ILE A 667 16.57 13.39 -15.94
C ILE A 667 16.19 14.18 -14.68
N VAL A 668 14.90 14.47 -14.50
CA VAL A 668 14.41 15.21 -13.34
C VAL A 668 14.60 14.38 -12.06
N THR A 669 14.33 13.07 -12.08
CA THR A 669 14.62 12.17 -10.96
C THR A 669 16.11 12.18 -10.60
N VAL A 670 17.00 12.06 -11.58
CA VAL A 670 18.46 12.11 -11.35
C VAL A 670 18.85 13.49 -10.80
N LEU A 671 18.27 14.57 -11.31
CA LEU A 671 18.48 15.92 -10.79
C LEU A 671 18.08 16.01 -9.31
N PHE A 672 16.91 15.49 -8.93
CA PHE A 672 16.47 15.47 -7.52
C PHE A 672 17.34 14.57 -6.64
N ALA A 673 17.83 13.44 -7.16
CA ALA A 673 18.77 12.59 -6.45
C ALA A 673 20.09 13.34 -6.19
N LEU A 674 20.62 14.03 -7.21
CA LEU A 674 21.82 14.86 -7.09
C LEU A 674 21.62 16.06 -6.16
N VAL A 675 20.48 16.75 -6.24
CA VAL A 675 20.12 17.84 -5.34
C VAL A 675 20.01 17.34 -3.90
N GLY A 676 19.39 16.17 -3.68
CA GLY A 676 19.32 15.54 -2.36
C GLY A 676 20.71 15.24 -1.80
N LEU A 677 21.60 14.68 -2.63
CA LEU A 677 22.99 14.40 -2.27
C LEU A 677 23.80 15.68 -1.96
N LEU A 678 23.65 16.73 -2.77
CA LEU A 678 24.44 17.96 -2.66
C LEU A 678 23.93 18.90 -1.56
N LEU A 679 22.61 18.99 -1.37
CA LEU A 679 21.99 19.92 -0.44
C LEU A 679 21.55 19.26 0.86
N ASN A 680 21.75 17.94 1.02
CA ASN A 680 21.20 17.17 2.13
C ASN A 680 19.69 17.40 2.30
N LEU A 681 18.98 17.49 1.17
CA LEU A 681 17.53 17.62 1.15
C LEU A 681 16.93 16.23 1.00
N TYR A 682 16.04 15.89 1.93
CA TYR A 682 15.31 14.64 1.88
C TYR A 682 14.27 14.71 0.75
N VAL A 683 14.61 14.12 -0.40
CA VAL A 683 13.68 13.96 -1.52
C VAL A 683 13.50 12.48 -1.78
N ARG A 684 12.27 11.98 -1.65
CA ARG A 684 11.94 10.57 -1.92
C ARG A 684 11.83 10.27 -3.42
N TYR A 685 12.84 10.67 -4.19
CA TYR A 685 12.89 10.56 -5.66
C TYR A 685 12.71 9.11 -6.14
N SER A 686 13.02 8.13 -5.29
CA SER A 686 12.79 6.71 -5.56
C SER A 686 11.30 6.39 -5.73
N LEU A 687 10.39 7.04 -5.02
CA LEU A 687 8.95 6.79 -5.18
C LEU A 687 8.46 7.33 -6.53
N PHE A 688 8.94 8.51 -6.89
CA PHE A 688 8.67 9.11 -8.19
C PHE A 688 9.24 8.30 -9.36
N LEU A 689 10.31 7.54 -9.15
CA LEU A 689 10.92 6.71 -10.19
C LEU A 689 10.14 5.40 -10.44
N LEU A 690 9.33 4.96 -9.48
CA LEU A 690 8.65 3.66 -9.50
C LEU A 690 7.79 3.44 -10.77
N PRO A 691 6.87 4.34 -11.17
CA PRO A 691 6.04 4.11 -12.35
C PRO A 691 6.88 3.92 -13.62
N PHE A 692 8.00 4.63 -13.72
CA PHE A 692 8.87 4.56 -14.87
C PHE A 692 9.67 3.26 -14.93
N VAL A 693 10.20 2.79 -13.79
CA VAL A 693 10.84 1.47 -13.67
C VAL A 693 9.85 0.35 -14.03
N ALA A 694 8.63 0.40 -13.49
CA ALA A 694 7.60 -0.61 -13.76
C ALA A 694 7.23 -0.67 -15.26
N ILE A 695 7.04 0.48 -15.90
CA ILE A 695 6.71 0.57 -17.33
C ILE A 695 7.84 0.03 -18.20
N THR A 696 9.08 0.45 -17.96
CA THR A 696 10.23 0.06 -18.77
C THR A 696 10.56 -1.42 -18.62
N ALA A 697 10.50 -1.96 -17.39
CA ALA A 697 10.63 -3.39 -17.13
C ALA A 697 9.54 -4.21 -17.85
N GLY A 698 8.27 -3.77 -17.77
CA GLY A 698 7.16 -4.44 -18.44
C GLY A 698 7.29 -4.46 -19.97
N LEU A 699 7.79 -3.38 -20.57
CA LEU A 699 8.07 -3.29 -22.00
C LEU A 699 9.21 -4.22 -22.42
N PHE A 700 10.31 -4.23 -21.67
CA PHE A 700 11.47 -5.06 -21.98
C PHE A 700 11.13 -6.54 -21.91
N LEU A 701 10.48 -7.00 -20.84
CA LEU A 701 10.13 -8.41 -20.69
C LEU A 701 9.09 -8.86 -21.71
N ASN A 702 8.17 -7.99 -22.11
CA ASN A 702 7.27 -8.31 -23.21
C ASN A 702 8.02 -8.49 -24.53
N TRP A 703 9.01 -7.62 -24.83
CA TRP A 703 9.85 -7.76 -26.00
C TRP A 703 10.65 -9.06 -25.95
N LEU A 704 11.29 -9.36 -24.83
CA LEU A 704 12.12 -10.55 -24.65
C LEU A 704 11.30 -11.83 -24.80
N TRP A 705 10.11 -11.89 -24.18
CA TRP A 705 9.19 -13.00 -24.38
C TRP A 705 8.75 -13.13 -25.84
N GLY A 706 8.40 -12.03 -26.50
CA GLY A 706 8.07 -12.03 -27.93
C GLY A 706 9.22 -12.52 -28.81
N HIS A 707 10.45 -12.09 -28.50
CA HIS A 707 11.65 -12.50 -29.22
C HIS A 707 11.92 -14.01 -29.07
N LEU A 708 11.91 -14.52 -27.83
CA LEU A 708 12.07 -15.95 -27.56
C LEU A 708 10.95 -16.80 -28.20
N THR A 709 9.73 -16.28 -28.25
CA THR A 709 8.61 -16.96 -28.93
C THR A 709 8.87 -17.13 -30.43
N ARG A 710 9.44 -16.11 -31.10
CA ARG A 710 9.82 -16.21 -32.53
C ARG A 710 10.95 -17.21 -32.76
N LEU A 711 11.80 -17.44 -31.76
CA LEU A 711 12.85 -18.47 -31.80
C LEU A 711 12.35 -19.87 -31.42
N GLY A 712 11.03 -20.09 -31.30
CA GLY A 712 10.46 -21.37 -30.85
C GLY A 712 10.62 -21.65 -29.35
N ARG A 713 11.14 -20.70 -28.57
CA ARG A 713 11.43 -20.82 -27.12
C ARG A 713 10.45 -19.99 -26.27
N GLY A 714 9.19 -19.93 -26.68
CA GLY A 714 8.16 -19.13 -25.98
C GLY A 714 7.96 -19.51 -24.52
N TRP A 715 8.17 -20.78 -24.17
CA TRP A 715 8.12 -21.30 -22.81
C TRP A 715 9.22 -20.70 -21.92
N ALA A 716 10.43 -20.47 -22.44
CA ALA A 716 11.54 -19.90 -21.70
C ALA A 716 11.26 -18.42 -21.34
N GLY A 717 10.64 -17.68 -22.27
CA GLY A 717 10.19 -16.31 -22.01
C GLY A 717 9.10 -16.24 -20.94
N ALA A 718 8.14 -17.18 -20.96
CA ALA A 718 7.11 -17.27 -19.93
C ALA A 718 7.71 -17.64 -18.56
N LEU A 719 8.59 -18.65 -18.52
CA LEU A 719 9.29 -19.07 -17.31
C LEU A 719 10.09 -17.92 -16.69
N LEU A 720 10.86 -17.18 -17.51
CA LEU A 720 11.62 -16.02 -17.03
C LEU A 720 10.71 -14.98 -16.36
N VAL A 721 9.58 -14.65 -16.99
CA VAL A 721 8.63 -13.67 -16.45
C VAL A 721 8.01 -14.17 -15.14
N VAL A 722 7.62 -15.45 -15.07
CA VAL A 722 7.03 -16.05 -13.87
C VAL A 722 8.06 -16.13 -12.74
N SER A 723 9.28 -16.59 -13.02
CA SER A 723 10.35 -16.71 -12.01
C SER A 723 10.77 -15.35 -11.48
N LEU A 724 10.98 -14.35 -12.35
CA LEU A 724 11.30 -12.99 -11.91
C LEU A 724 10.15 -12.39 -11.09
N GLY A 725 8.91 -12.61 -11.53
CA GLY A 725 7.75 -12.13 -10.80
C GLY A 725 7.56 -12.78 -9.44
N ALA A 726 7.77 -14.10 -9.34
CA ALA A 726 7.76 -14.84 -8.09
C ALA A 726 8.86 -14.34 -7.15
N TRP A 727 10.09 -14.18 -7.65
CA TRP A 727 11.21 -13.65 -6.87
C TRP A 727 10.94 -12.26 -6.32
N LEU A 728 10.41 -11.34 -7.14
CA LEU A 728 10.04 -10.00 -6.67
C LEU A 728 8.89 -10.01 -5.69
N THR A 729 7.88 -10.85 -5.93
CA THR A 729 6.73 -10.98 -5.02
C THR A 729 7.19 -11.49 -3.65
N VAL A 730 8.01 -12.55 -3.62
CA VAL A 730 8.59 -13.08 -2.38
C VAL A 730 9.46 -12.03 -1.70
N GLY A 731 10.38 -11.39 -2.43
CA GLY A 731 11.26 -10.36 -1.87
C GLY A 731 10.49 -9.18 -1.29
N THR A 732 9.42 -8.73 -1.95
CA THR A 732 8.56 -7.64 -1.47
C THR A 732 7.73 -8.05 -0.27
N LEU A 733 7.17 -9.28 -0.26
CA LEU A 733 6.44 -9.79 0.90
C LEU A 733 7.38 -10.01 2.09
N THR A 734 8.59 -10.53 1.89
CA THR A 734 9.60 -10.66 2.94
C THR A 734 9.99 -9.29 3.47
N LEU A 735 10.30 -8.32 2.60
CA LEU A 735 10.59 -6.96 3.04
C LEU A 735 9.41 -6.34 3.80
N PHE A 736 8.18 -6.60 3.35
CA PHE A 736 6.99 -6.15 4.05
C PHE A 736 6.94 -6.75 5.45
N MET A 737 7.05 -8.07 5.59
CA MET A 737 7.08 -8.74 6.89
C MET A 737 8.21 -8.17 7.77
N ASP A 738 9.44 -8.11 7.26
CA ASP A 738 10.60 -7.52 7.95
C ASP A 738 10.33 -6.09 8.41
N ARG A 739 9.67 -5.29 7.57
CA ARG A 739 9.45 -3.88 7.86
C ARG A 739 8.23 -3.61 8.74
N ILE A 740 7.20 -4.42 8.63
CA ILE A 740 5.89 -4.12 9.20
C ILE A 740 5.70 -4.90 10.50
N ILE A 741 6.16 -6.15 10.54
CA ILE A 741 6.08 -7.02 11.70
C ILE A 741 7.30 -6.84 12.60
N TYR A 742 8.50 -6.93 12.04
CA TYR A 742 9.73 -6.97 12.83
C TYR A 742 10.34 -5.59 13.16
N TRP A 743 9.78 -4.49 12.63
CA TRP A 743 10.30 -3.15 12.87
C TRP A 743 9.89 -2.61 14.24
N GLY A 744 10.73 -2.77 15.27
CA GLY A 744 10.44 -2.28 16.62
C GLY A 744 11.65 -1.76 17.42
N HIS A 745 12.84 -1.69 16.80
CA HIS A 745 14.08 -1.28 17.48
C HIS A 745 14.99 -0.39 16.65
#